data_AF-A0A0F3GMD1-F1
#
_entry.id   AF-A0A0F3GMD1-F1
#
_cell.length_a   1.000
_cell.length_b   1.000
_cell.length_c   1.000
_cell.angle_alpha   90.00
_cell.angle_beta   90.00
_cell.angle_gamma   90.00
#
_symmetry.space_group_name_H-M   'P 1'
#
loop_
_entity.id
_entity.type
_entity.pdbx_description
1 polymer ?
#
loop_
_entity_poly.entity_id
_entity_poly.type
_entity_poly.pdbx_seq_one_letter_code
_entity_poly.pdbx_strand_id
1 'polypeptide(L)'
;MARLYKDYIAVDKDFIPVFSHQLDKKYPDRWKEFVPHGTFNDILSDLAGALEMSSIQAKKSLWVSGAYGTGKTYASFAIKHILEDSIEEVTDYLKELKTTLTRFTKLKQKGDILVVHRSSSSGIIGDNKLFGVIQESIKQALKEKGYTYLGAKSLYSNMLDILKTPDHPFNFTAAFWYCKAHFTEYASPEEVVSDIERLDGDSSLELMMRVVEIADNLGFHGFLRSHKDIIDWIEDVIKGNNLRCIVFIWDEFTEYFRNNQDRLTGLQELAQMSATTPFYFLLITHLTHAQVISAPQSKKRMEARFKLRTIEMPDTTAFMLMGKAIQTVPELKNEWDIISEDLWSRVEGMVTATIMQYAGNIKKEELKALLPLHPYAAYMLKIISAVISSNQRTMFQFLSGDSGQDRQGRHNFRWYIENHSVAEWCYLTSDYIWDYFFYLDNPDLDKDTRSAIIHYNSFENQCGDEGEKRVLKVVLLLVAMQRVGGGATRGVASLLRPTLSNISAAFEGSDIHDNVRITMDRLVEKRILGSIPEGHNDILYVTQPPIPTQTPVDFPFEKIITDYDVHRHFTLSGYAKARFTITCATHLDIKKKLSNSHLANKIYLVFMFAKNEEDSLKSDEIIIKQLQEYNGNIVVADMSSQPLGEQKFNNFIEFMTHENYFSIVDHNQQRYYENQARRVIDEWMQRLDVTTVCLYTKNEPLIRLQGNTSFRAKIKDINAKLYPDGLETLTIMDSLFAETGFSDKVSLMGMGKLNIATNLNYLTVIKNKLIEANLWHTHNYAESNPAHPVSKMKTVIERLIDAGFEKNNYVMIADIWSAMQAKPFGLMKCVGSAFLMGFLLKEYADNNYYRDDGSSTVALSHDVLAYMIVGIIKDSPKAKTLRIVRMPSGQERLNLLLEKWRDLTGTDTPGKWASNMRIPVLCLFEGELKEAADTFSIINKPDNPMRNEQIDSAIRFLENSQNVKTLSDIARCNEIFKEFITGEYGILFTGADINNLKDILHKRETNVYNWYYSKARFDPTIKELASQKYGESYCGEIFQAIDSLPPEKVKDYLKELVKSDPLVGISIMKRTKGKATP
;
A
#
# COMPACT_ATOMS: atom_id res chain seq x y z
N MET A 1 -8.73 -14.61 72.38
CA MET A 1 -8.49 -14.73 70.93
C MET A 1 -9.12 -13.50 70.28
N ALA A 2 -8.40 -12.79 69.42
CA ALA A 2 -8.99 -11.71 68.64
C ALA A 2 -10.09 -12.30 67.71
N ARG A 3 -11.20 -11.58 67.54
CA ARG A 3 -12.23 -11.97 66.56
C ARG A 3 -11.64 -11.92 65.14
N LEU A 4 -12.04 -12.86 64.30
CA LEU A 4 -11.63 -12.90 62.90
C LEU A 4 -12.53 -11.97 62.07
N TYR A 5 -12.06 -11.56 60.90
CA TYR A 5 -12.87 -10.70 60.02
C TYR A 5 -14.22 -11.31 59.64
N LYS A 6 -14.29 -12.64 59.47
CA LYS A 6 -15.54 -13.39 59.20
C LYS A 6 -16.64 -13.17 60.25
N ASP A 7 -16.27 -12.75 61.46
CA ASP A 7 -17.23 -12.50 62.54
C ASP A 7 -17.94 -11.14 62.31
N TYR A 8 -17.28 -10.18 61.65
CA TYR A 8 -17.80 -8.83 61.40
C TYR A 8 -18.42 -8.67 60.00
N ILE A 9 -17.84 -9.32 58.99
CA ILE A 9 -18.21 -9.18 57.59
C ILE A 9 -18.36 -10.54 56.90
N ALA A 10 -19.29 -10.61 55.95
CA ALA A 10 -19.52 -11.76 55.09
C ALA A 10 -19.62 -11.31 53.63
N VAL A 11 -19.41 -12.24 52.70
CA VAL A 11 -19.62 -11.98 51.26
C VAL A 11 -20.92 -12.64 50.82
N ASP A 12 -21.77 -11.90 50.12
CA ASP A 12 -23.04 -12.41 49.59
C ASP A 12 -22.79 -13.55 48.58
N LYS A 13 -23.29 -14.74 48.91
CA LYS A 13 -23.16 -15.96 48.08
C LYS A 13 -24.10 -15.95 46.88
N ASP A 14 -25.19 -15.17 46.96
CA ASP A 14 -26.21 -15.06 45.91
C ASP A 14 -25.99 -13.84 45.02
N PHE A 15 -24.87 -13.13 45.16
CA PHE A 15 -24.48 -12.07 44.23
C PHE A 15 -24.30 -12.66 42.82
N ILE A 16 -25.26 -12.42 41.93
CA ILE A 16 -25.37 -13.09 40.63
C ILE A 16 -24.33 -12.53 39.64
N PRO A 17 -23.30 -13.29 39.24
CA PRO A 17 -22.36 -12.83 38.22
C PRO A 17 -22.90 -12.94 36.79
N VAL A 18 -24.02 -13.67 36.57
CA VAL A 18 -24.61 -13.96 35.24
C VAL A 18 -26.13 -13.92 35.31
N PHE A 19 -26.74 -12.88 34.74
CA PHE A 19 -28.18 -12.79 34.53
C PHE A 19 -28.58 -13.62 33.30
N SER A 20 -29.66 -14.39 33.37
CA SER A 20 -30.11 -15.29 32.29
C SER A 20 -31.64 -15.35 32.19
N HIS A 21 -32.15 -15.83 31.07
CA HIS A 21 -33.60 -15.97 30.86
C HIS A 21 -34.30 -16.86 31.90
N GLN A 22 -33.64 -17.92 32.38
CA GLN A 22 -34.19 -18.77 33.44
C GLN A 22 -34.27 -18.02 34.78
N LEU A 23 -33.28 -17.17 35.04
CA LEU A 23 -33.20 -16.41 36.28
C LEU A 23 -34.22 -15.27 36.30
N ASP A 24 -34.41 -14.61 35.16
CA ASP A 24 -35.44 -13.61 34.91
C ASP A 24 -36.85 -14.16 35.15
N LYS A 25 -37.15 -15.35 34.59
CA LYS A 25 -38.42 -16.06 34.84
C LYS A 25 -38.63 -16.44 36.31
N LYS A 26 -37.56 -16.79 37.03
CA LYS A 26 -37.63 -17.23 38.42
C LYS A 26 -37.77 -16.05 39.39
N TYR A 27 -37.15 -14.91 39.08
CA TYR A 27 -37.12 -13.72 39.93
C TYR A 27 -37.40 -12.44 39.11
N PRO A 28 -38.68 -12.14 38.79
CA PRO A 28 -39.06 -11.05 37.88
C PRO A 28 -38.67 -9.65 38.35
N ASP A 29 -38.46 -9.42 39.64
CA ASP A 29 -38.08 -8.11 40.17
C ASP A 29 -36.56 -7.87 40.18
N ARG A 30 -35.75 -8.92 40.03
CA ARG A 30 -34.30 -8.81 40.18
C ARG A 30 -33.67 -7.95 39.09
N TRP A 31 -34.31 -7.77 37.93
CA TRP A 31 -33.74 -6.95 36.87
C TRP A 31 -33.43 -5.50 37.31
N LYS A 32 -34.17 -5.00 38.32
CA LYS A 32 -34.03 -3.67 38.93
C LYS A 32 -32.71 -3.49 39.68
N GLU A 33 -31.98 -4.56 39.98
CA GLU A 33 -30.65 -4.50 40.62
C GLU A 33 -29.56 -4.08 39.63
N PHE A 34 -29.83 -4.09 38.31
CA PHE A 34 -28.89 -3.58 37.30
C PHE A 34 -28.60 -2.10 37.54
N VAL A 35 -27.35 -1.72 37.79
CA VAL A 35 -26.99 -0.32 38.05
C VAL A 35 -26.74 0.41 36.73
N PRO A 36 -27.52 1.46 36.37
CA PRO A 36 -27.33 2.17 35.12
C PRO A 36 -26.05 3.02 35.17
N HIS A 37 -25.12 2.74 34.25
CA HIS A 37 -23.88 3.51 34.07
C HIS A 37 -23.93 4.42 32.83
N GLY A 38 -22.96 5.32 32.66
CA GLY A 38 -22.97 6.34 31.59
C GLY A 38 -23.23 5.77 30.19
N THR A 39 -22.51 4.72 29.81
CA THR A 39 -22.70 4.02 28.53
C THR A 39 -24.05 3.34 28.37
N PHE A 40 -24.66 2.85 29.45
CA PHE A 40 -26.02 2.33 29.41
C PHE A 40 -27.05 3.46 29.19
N ASN A 41 -26.84 4.63 29.79
CA ASN A 41 -27.67 5.81 29.56
C ASN A 41 -27.61 6.27 28.10
N ASP A 42 -26.43 6.22 27.49
CA ASP A 42 -26.26 6.51 26.06
C ASP A 42 -27.02 5.51 25.18
N ILE A 43 -26.96 4.23 25.51
CA ILE A 43 -27.72 3.16 24.81
C ILE A 43 -29.23 3.43 24.93
N LEU A 44 -29.74 3.72 26.13
CA LEU A 44 -31.14 4.05 26.35
C LEU A 44 -31.55 5.31 25.58
N SER A 45 -30.70 6.34 25.55
CA SER A 45 -30.96 7.58 24.83
C SER A 45 -31.02 7.38 23.32
N ASP A 46 -30.12 6.56 22.76
CA ASP A 46 -30.10 6.22 21.35
C ASP A 46 -31.26 5.34 20.92
N LEU A 47 -31.61 4.36 21.75
CA LEU A 47 -32.76 3.49 21.55
C LEU A 47 -34.05 4.32 21.58
N ALA A 48 -34.22 5.19 22.59
CA ALA A 48 -35.34 6.13 22.63
C ALA A 48 -35.37 7.01 21.36
N GLY A 49 -34.22 7.49 20.89
CA GLY A 49 -34.11 8.28 19.66
C GLY A 49 -34.54 7.53 18.41
N ALA A 50 -34.22 6.25 18.31
CA ALA A 50 -34.66 5.37 17.23
C ALA A 50 -36.17 5.15 17.25
N LEU A 51 -36.73 4.84 18.43
CA LEU A 51 -38.15 4.61 18.64
C LEU A 51 -39.02 5.87 18.47
N GLU A 52 -38.46 7.05 18.74
CA GLU A 52 -39.10 8.35 18.50
C GLU A 52 -39.11 8.74 17.01
N MET A 53 -38.26 8.11 16.18
CA MET A 53 -38.08 8.43 14.76
C MET A 53 -37.69 9.90 14.51
N SER A 54 -36.93 10.48 15.43
CA SER A 54 -36.60 11.92 15.46
C SER A 54 -35.80 12.42 14.25
N SER A 55 -35.00 11.56 13.61
CA SER A 55 -34.26 11.87 12.38
C SER A 55 -33.86 10.60 11.63
N ILE A 56 -33.46 10.72 10.35
CA ILE A 56 -32.96 9.59 9.53
C ILE A 56 -31.73 8.92 10.21
N GLN A 57 -30.86 9.70 10.84
CA GLN A 57 -29.71 9.15 11.59
C GLN A 57 -30.12 8.50 12.91
N ALA A 58 -31.20 8.97 13.55
CA ALA A 58 -31.69 8.40 14.79
C ALA A 58 -32.34 7.03 14.60
N LYS A 59 -32.97 6.78 13.44
CA LYS A 59 -33.66 5.52 13.08
C LYS A 59 -32.77 4.27 12.94
N LYS A 60 -31.46 4.37 13.12
CA LYS A 60 -30.56 3.23 12.96
C LYS A 60 -30.71 2.23 14.11
N SER A 61 -30.54 0.95 13.80
CA SER A 61 -30.40 -0.13 14.79
C SER A 61 -29.16 0.05 15.66
N LEU A 62 -29.14 -0.55 16.85
CA LEU A 62 -28.02 -0.46 17.79
C LEU A 62 -27.19 -1.75 17.77
N TRP A 63 -25.87 -1.58 17.85
CA TRP A 63 -24.93 -2.67 18.05
C TRP A 63 -24.06 -2.34 19.27
N VAL A 64 -24.26 -3.13 20.32
CA VAL A 64 -23.59 -3.05 21.60
C VAL A 64 -22.48 -4.10 21.67
N SER A 65 -21.24 -3.66 21.80
CA SER A 65 -20.08 -4.54 22.02
C SER A 65 -19.54 -4.40 23.43
N GLY A 66 -18.79 -5.39 23.93
CA GLY A 66 -18.07 -5.27 25.20
C GLY A 66 -17.55 -6.61 25.69
N ALA A 67 -16.45 -6.59 26.45
CA ALA A 67 -15.78 -7.81 26.92
C ALA A 67 -16.72 -8.73 27.73
N TYR A 68 -16.34 -9.99 27.92
CA TYR A 68 -17.18 -10.92 28.69
C TYR A 68 -17.38 -10.40 30.12
N GLY A 69 -18.56 -10.59 30.69
CA GLY A 69 -18.84 -10.14 32.08
C GLY A 69 -19.06 -8.63 32.28
N THR A 70 -19.08 -7.79 31.24
CA THR A 70 -19.39 -6.35 31.38
C THR A 70 -20.88 -6.02 31.62
N GLY A 71 -21.71 -7.01 31.96
CA GLY A 71 -23.14 -6.81 32.22
C GLY A 71 -24.03 -6.64 30.98
N LYS A 72 -23.57 -6.94 29.76
CA LYS A 72 -24.35 -6.77 28.51
C LYS A 72 -25.69 -7.52 28.49
N THR A 73 -25.68 -8.81 28.84
CA THR A 73 -26.90 -9.62 28.94
C THR A 73 -27.83 -9.03 29.99
N TYR A 74 -27.30 -8.61 31.14
CA TYR A 74 -28.11 -7.96 32.16
C TYR A 74 -28.73 -6.63 31.64
N ALA A 75 -27.93 -5.81 30.96
CA ALA A 75 -28.41 -4.60 30.30
C ALA A 75 -29.51 -4.89 29.25
N SER A 76 -29.44 -6.01 28.52
CA SER A 76 -30.44 -6.41 27.54
C SER A 76 -31.79 -6.75 28.18
N PHE A 77 -31.77 -7.45 29.32
CA PHE A 77 -32.96 -7.72 30.13
C PHE A 77 -33.52 -6.45 30.76
N ALA A 78 -32.67 -5.57 31.30
CA ALA A 78 -33.12 -4.28 31.82
C ALA A 78 -33.82 -3.46 30.71
N ILE A 79 -33.27 -3.44 29.49
CA ILE A 79 -33.92 -2.80 28.32
C ILE A 79 -35.25 -3.48 27.98
N LYS A 80 -35.30 -4.83 27.98
CA LYS A 80 -36.53 -5.59 27.75
C LYS A 80 -37.62 -5.16 28.73
N HIS A 81 -37.36 -5.18 30.03
CA HIS A 81 -38.33 -4.76 31.05
C HIS A 81 -38.70 -3.27 30.94
N ILE A 82 -37.73 -2.38 30.68
CA ILE A 82 -38.02 -0.96 30.43
C ILE A 82 -39.00 -0.79 29.27
N LEU A 83 -38.96 -1.64 28.25
CA LEU A 83 -39.86 -1.57 27.09
C LEU A 83 -41.20 -2.29 27.32
N GLU A 84 -41.22 -3.41 28.05
CA GLU A 84 -42.39 -4.30 28.18
C GLU A 84 -43.24 -4.07 29.42
N ASP A 85 -42.62 -3.82 30.58
CA ASP A 85 -43.31 -3.76 31.87
C ASP A 85 -44.22 -2.52 31.97
N SER A 86 -45.05 -2.43 33.00
CA SER A 86 -45.90 -1.25 33.21
C SER A 86 -45.06 0.02 33.46
N ILE A 87 -45.66 1.20 33.25
CA ILE A 87 -44.94 2.47 33.52
C ILE A 87 -44.65 2.58 35.02
N GLU A 88 -45.55 2.10 35.86
CA GLU A 88 -45.46 2.10 37.32
C GLU A 88 -44.23 1.32 37.80
N GLU A 89 -44.01 0.11 37.29
CA GLU A 89 -42.88 -0.76 37.68
C GLU A 89 -41.51 -0.20 37.26
N VAL A 90 -41.46 0.48 36.12
CA VAL A 90 -40.22 1.04 35.56
C VAL A 90 -39.90 2.42 36.14
N THR A 91 -40.92 3.16 36.62
CA THR A 91 -40.74 4.53 37.14
C THR A 91 -39.80 4.55 38.33
N ASP A 92 -39.93 3.59 39.26
CA ASP A 92 -39.07 3.51 40.45
C ASP A 92 -37.59 3.34 40.08
N TYR A 93 -37.31 2.52 39.07
CA TYR A 93 -35.97 2.28 38.57
C TYR A 93 -35.39 3.48 37.80
N LEU A 94 -36.18 4.14 36.97
CA LEU A 94 -35.73 5.27 36.15
C LEU A 94 -35.78 6.64 36.86
N LYS A 95 -36.16 6.70 38.15
CA LYS A 95 -36.23 7.96 38.93
C LYS A 95 -34.93 8.75 38.94
N GLU A 96 -33.78 8.06 38.98
CA GLU A 96 -32.46 8.68 38.93
C GLU A 96 -32.09 9.18 37.51
N LEU A 97 -32.82 8.74 36.48
CA LEU A 97 -32.63 9.06 35.05
C LEU A 97 -33.80 9.90 34.50
N LYS A 98 -34.06 11.06 35.12
CA LYS A 98 -35.23 11.92 34.86
C LYS A 98 -35.54 12.20 33.37
N THR A 99 -34.51 12.44 32.55
CA THR A 99 -34.66 12.70 31.11
C THR A 99 -35.10 11.45 30.33
N THR A 100 -34.60 10.29 30.71
CA THR A 100 -34.89 8.99 30.06
C THR A 100 -36.30 8.53 30.40
N LEU A 101 -36.71 8.66 31.67
CA LEU A 101 -38.06 8.36 32.14
C LEU A 101 -39.13 9.05 31.27
N THR A 102 -39.01 10.36 31.09
CA THR A 102 -39.98 11.17 30.33
C THR A 102 -40.16 10.70 28.89
N ARG A 103 -39.07 10.24 28.24
CA ARG A 103 -39.09 9.78 26.85
C ARG A 103 -39.78 8.43 26.71
N PHE A 104 -39.43 7.46 27.56
CA PHE A 104 -40.03 6.13 27.51
C PHE A 104 -41.51 6.15 27.94
N THR A 105 -41.92 7.02 28.89
CA THR A 105 -43.34 7.23 29.21
C THR A 105 -44.12 7.70 27.97
N LYS A 106 -43.60 8.67 27.22
CA LYS A 106 -44.22 9.15 25.98
C LYS A 106 -44.24 8.09 24.87
N LEU A 107 -43.25 7.21 24.82
CA LEU A 107 -43.19 6.12 23.84
C LEU A 107 -44.26 5.07 24.12
N LYS A 108 -44.39 4.64 25.38
CA LYS A 108 -45.40 3.66 25.80
C LYS A 108 -46.84 4.15 25.59
N GLN A 109 -47.08 5.46 25.74
CA GLN A 109 -48.40 6.07 25.46
C GLN A 109 -48.78 6.10 23.97
N LYS A 110 -47.83 5.94 23.04
CA LYS A 110 -48.06 6.09 21.59
C LYS A 110 -48.40 4.79 20.86
N GLY A 111 -48.40 3.65 21.54
CA GLY A 111 -48.73 2.34 20.98
C GLY A 111 -47.77 1.24 21.43
N ASP A 112 -48.17 0.00 21.19
CA ASP A 112 -47.49 -1.19 21.72
C ASP A 112 -46.16 -1.47 21.01
N ILE A 113 -45.16 -1.84 21.80
CA ILE A 113 -43.82 -2.26 21.35
C ILE A 113 -43.70 -3.77 21.56
N LEU A 114 -43.49 -4.51 20.47
CA LEU A 114 -43.16 -5.93 20.55
C LEU A 114 -41.65 -6.06 20.76
N VAL A 115 -41.23 -6.59 21.91
CA VAL A 115 -39.83 -6.91 22.17
C VAL A 115 -39.62 -8.39 21.92
N VAL A 116 -38.65 -8.70 21.07
CA VAL A 116 -38.23 -10.07 20.78
C VAL A 116 -36.86 -10.26 21.40
N HIS A 117 -36.72 -11.22 22.31
CA HIS A 117 -35.43 -11.53 22.93
C HIS A 117 -34.96 -12.92 22.48
N ARG A 118 -33.77 -12.99 21.88
CA ARG A 118 -33.13 -14.25 21.51
C ARG A 118 -31.71 -14.30 22.05
N SER A 119 -31.29 -15.49 22.49
CA SER A 119 -29.92 -15.78 22.88
C SER A 119 -29.30 -16.78 21.90
N SER A 120 -27.98 -16.69 21.74
CA SER A 120 -27.16 -17.53 20.84
C SER A 120 -27.39 -17.32 19.35
N SER A 121 -26.31 -17.51 18.60
CA SER A 121 -26.25 -17.36 17.15
C SER A 121 -25.33 -18.37 16.46
N SER A 122 -24.77 -19.33 17.21
CA SER A 122 -23.74 -20.27 16.74
C SER A 122 -24.20 -21.18 15.60
N GLY A 123 -25.45 -21.61 15.62
CA GLY A 123 -26.01 -22.49 14.59
C GLY A 123 -26.31 -21.77 13.26
N ILE A 124 -26.19 -20.44 13.17
CA ILE A 124 -26.73 -19.67 12.04
C ILE A 124 -25.69 -19.52 10.93
N ILE A 125 -25.90 -20.18 9.79
CA ILE A 125 -25.06 -20.08 8.60
C ILE A 125 -25.94 -19.71 7.39
N GLY A 126 -25.64 -18.59 6.75
CA GLY A 126 -26.35 -18.06 5.58
C GLY A 126 -27.64 -17.29 5.89
N ASP A 127 -28.14 -16.59 4.87
CA ASP A 127 -29.27 -15.66 4.97
C ASP A 127 -30.61 -16.36 5.26
N ASN A 128 -30.86 -17.55 4.69
CA ASN A 128 -32.14 -18.26 4.91
C ASN A 128 -32.33 -18.69 6.36
N LYS A 129 -31.26 -19.17 7.01
CA LYS A 129 -31.30 -19.55 8.43
C LYS A 129 -31.53 -18.32 9.30
N LEU A 130 -30.87 -17.21 8.97
CA LEU A 130 -31.10 -15.93 9.63
C LEU A 130 -32.57 -15.51 9.52
N PHE A 131 -33.16 -15.55 8.33
CA PHE A 131 -34.53 -15.13 8.09
C PHE A 131 -35.56 -16.03 8.78
N GLY A 132 -35.39 -17.35 8.71
CA GLY A 132 -36.25 -18.31 9.39
C GLY A 132 -36.24 -18.10 10.90
N VAL A 133 -35.06 -17.92 11.50
CA VAL A 133 -34.89 -17.68 12.93
C VAL A 133 -35.57 -16.38 13.38
N ILE A 134 -35.40 -15.29 12.63
CA ILE A 134 -36.06 -14.01 12.96
C ILE A 134 -37.58 -14.15 12.93
N GLN A 135 -38.11 -14.80 11.90
CA GLN A 135 -39.55 -15.00 11.72
C GLN A 135 -40.16 -15.83 12.85
N GLU A 136 -39.53 -16.94 13.23
CA GLU A 136 -40.02 -17.79 14.33
C GLU A 136 -39.91 -17.09 15.69
N SER A 137 -38.82 -16.35 15.94
CA SER A 137 -38.70 -15.56 17.18
C SER A 137 -39.74 -14.45 17.29
N ILE A 138 -40.10 -13.79 16.18
CA ILE A 138 -41.20 -12.80 16.16
C ILE A 138 -42.55 -13.48 16.42
N LYS A 139 -42.84 -14.60 15.76
CA LYS A 139 -44.09 -15.35 15.97
C LYS A 139 -44.24 -15.84 17.41
N GLN A 140 -43.15 -16.31 18.01
CA GLN A 140 -43.15 -16.74 19.40
C GLN A 140 -43.46 -15.56 20.34
N ALA A 141 -42.80 -14.42 20.16
CA ALA A 141 -43.08 -13.22 20.97
C ALA A 141 -44.53 -12.72 20.81
N LEU A 142 -45.09 -12.78 19.60
CA LEU A 142 -46.50 -12.46 19.34
C LEU A 142 -47.45 -13.39 20.12
N LYS A 143 -47.20 -14.71 20.08
CA LYS A 143 -47.99 -15.69 20.81
C LYS A 143 -47.90 -15.50 22.33
N GLU A 144 -46.70 -15.25 22.85
CA GLU A 144 -46.48 -15.01 24.29
C GLU A 144 -47.21 -13.75 24.78
N LYS A 145 -47.34 -12.71 23.94
CA LYS A 145 -48.15 -11.50 24.23
C LYS A 145 -49.64 -11.63 23.86
N GLY A 146 -50.08 -12.78 23.35
CA GLY A 146 -51.49 -13.03 23.05
C GLY A 146 -52.01 -12.44 21.73
N TYR A 147 -51.13 -12.05 20.81
CA TYR A 147 -51.54 -11.61 19.47
C TYR A 147 -52.01 -12.79 18.61
N THR A 148 -53.10 -12.61 17.86
CA THR A 148 -53.70 -13.65 17.03
C THR A 148 -53.19 -13.62 15.58
N TYR A 149 -52.77 -12.46 15.08
CA TYR A 149 -52.28 -12.31 13.72
C TYR A 149 -50.76 -12.52 13.68
N LEU A 150 -50.31 -13.55 12.95
CA LEU A 150 -48.90 -13.93 12.85
C LEU A 150 -48.26 -13.56 11.49
N GLY A 151 -48.92 -12.68 10.73
CA GLY A 151 -48.52 -12.31 9.36
C GLY A 151 -49.07 -13.25 8.28
N ALA A 152 -49.08 -12.78 7.04
CA ALA A 152 -49.35 -13.54 5.82
C ALA A 152 -48.39 -14.75 5.69
N LYS A 153 -48.77 -15.75 4.87
CA LYS A 153 -48.10 -17.07 4.81
C LYS A 153 -46.58 -16.99 4.97
N SER A 154 -46.12 -17.52 6.10
CA SER A 154 -44.72 -17.58 6.52
C SER A 154 -43.88 -18.58 5.69
N LEU A 155 -42.54 -18.52 5.77
CA LEU A 155 -41.63 -19.51 5.14
C LEU A 155 -42.06 -20.94 5.42
N TYR A 156 -42.40 -21.19 6.68
CA TYR A 156 -42.85 -22.47 7.22
C TYR A 156 -44.11 -23.00 6.51
N SER A 157 -45.15 -22.17 6.38
CA SER A 157 -46.40 -22.57 5.72
C SER A 157 -46.24 -22.76 4.20
N ASN A 158 -45.39 -21.96 3.55
CA ASN A 158 -45.13 -22.15 2.11
C ASN A 158 -44.35 -23.44 1.85
N MET A 159 -43.36 -23.75 2.69
CA MET A 159 -42.59 -24.97 2.57
C MET A 159 -43.47 -26.19 2.82
N LEU A 160 -44.29 -26.18 3.86
CA LEU A 160 -45.27 -27.24 4.10
C LEU A 160 -46.27 -27.38 2.94
N ASP A 161 -46.77 -26.28 2.37
CA ASP A 161 -47.64 -26.33 1.19
C ASP A 161 -46.94 -27.01 0.00
N ILE A 162 -45.67 -26.67 -0.26
CA ILE A 162 -44.86 -27.29 -1.31
C ILE A 162 -44.65 -28.79 -1.04
N LEU A 163 -44.29 -29.16 0.18
CA LEU A 163 -44.02 -30.56 0.56
C LEU A 163 -45.29 -31.43 0.55
N LYS A 164 -46.46 -30.84 0.80
CA LYS A 164 -47.77 -31.52 0.80
C LYS A 164 -48.43 -31.58 -0.58
N THR A 165 -47.93 -30.84 -1.57
CA THR A 165 -48.53 -30.79 -2.91
C THR A 165 -47.96 -31.92 -3.80
N PRO A 166 -48.76 -32.92 -4.21
CA PRO A 166 -48.25 -34.11 -4.93
C PRO A 166 -47.63 -33.80 -6.31
N ASP A 167 -48.12 -32.75 -6.98
CA ASP A 167 -47.72 -32.36 -8.33
C ASP A 167 -46.84 -31.10 -8.38
N HIS A 168 -46.17 -30.76 -7.26
CA HIS A 168 -45.30 -29.59 -7.23
C HIS A 168 -44.01 -29.85 -8.04
N PRO A 169 -43.42 -28.84 -8.73
CA PRO A 169 -42.14 -28.98 -9.44
C PRO A 169 -40.98 -29.56 -8.61
N PHE A 170 -41.07 -29.42 -7.28
CA PHE A 170 -40.20 -30.10 -6.34
C PHE A 170 -40.87 -31.37 -5.81
N ASN A 171 -40.50 -32.52 -6.35
CA ASN A 171 -40.99 -33.82 -5.90
C ASN A 171 -40.25 -34.26 -4.63
N PHE A 172 -40.79 -33.90 -3.47
CA PHE A 172 -40.18 -34.24 -2.18
C PHE A 172 -40.10 -35.75 -1.94
N THR A 173 -41.11 -36.53 -2.35
CA THR A 173 -41.10 -37.99 -2.24
C THR A 173 -39.89 -38.59 -2.97
N ALA A 174 -39.61 -38.14 -4.19
CA ALA A 174 -38.43 -38.59 -4.95
C ALA A 174 -37.12 -38.08 -4.32
N ALA A 175 -37.08 -36.81 -3.88
CA ALA A 175 -35.91 -36.22 -3.23
C ALA A 175 -35.55 -36.94 -1.91
N PHE A 176 -36.54 -37.31 -1.10
CA PHE A 176 -36.38 -38.04 0.14
C PHE A 176 -35.73 -39.42 -0.08
N TRP A 177 -36.20 -40.17 -1.09
CA TRP A 177 -35.62 -41.48 -1.40
C TRP A 177 -34.23 -41.37 -2.03
N TYR A 178 -34.00 -40.36 -2.88
CA TYR A 178 -32.69 -40.11 -3.49
C TYR A 178 -31.65 -39.71 -2.43
N CYS A 179 -32.04 -38.89 -1.46
CA CYS A 179 -31.19 -38.42 -0.35
C CYS A 179 -31.48 -39.15 0.97
N LYS A 180 -31.82 -40.45 0.94
CA LYS A 180 -32.21 -41.21 2.13
C LYS A 180 -31.18 -41.17 3.27
N ALA A 181 -29.89 -41.01 2.93
CA ALA A 181 -28.80 -40.87 3.89
C ALA A 181 -28.94 -39.63 4.83
N HIS A 182 -29.67 -38.59 4.43
CA HIS A 182 -29.93 -37.41 5.26
C HIS A 182 -31.18 -37.55 6.14
N PHE A 183 -31.97 -38.61 5.98
CA PHE A 183 -33.20 -38.87 6.73
C PHE A 183 -33.24 -40.32 7.25
N THR A 184 -32.10 -40.79 7.75
CA THR A 184 -31.94 -42.17 8.24
C THR A 184 -32.92 -42.54 9.36
N GLU A 185 -33.34 -41.54 10.12
CA GLU A 185 -34.27 -41.61 11.24
C GLU A 185 -35.74 -41.62 10.84
N TYR A 186 -36.06 -41.37 9.56
CA TYR A 186 -37.44 -41.33 9.05
C TYR A 186 -37.70 -42.51 8.12
N ALA A 187 -38.81 -43.24 8.27
CA ALA A 187 -39.15 -44.35 7.38
C ALA A 187 -39.80 -43.84 6.08
N SER A 188 -40.57 -42.77 6.15
CA SER A 188 -41.35 -42.21 5.04
C SER A 188 -41.25 -40.67 4.94
N PRO A 189 -41.45 -40.07 3.75
CA PRO A 189 -41.53 -38.61 3.59
C PRO A 189 -42.65 -37.98 4.44
N GLU A 190 -43.75 -38.70 4.65
CA GLU A 190 -44.90 -38.24 5.43
C GLU A 190 -44.56 -38.05 6.92
N GLU A 191 -43.67 -38.89 7.47
CA GLU A 191 -43.16 -38.73 8.84
C GLU A 191 -42.34 -37.45 8.99
N VAL A 192 -41.53 -37.08 7.99
CA VAL A 192 -40.76 -35.82 8.00
C VAL A 192 -41.71 -34.63 8.04
N VAL A 193 -42.75 -34.63 7.20
CA VAL A 193 -43.75 -33.56 7.17
C VAL A 193 -44.50 -33.47 8.49
N SER A 194 -44.88 -34.61 9.08
CA SER A 194 -45.55 -34.66 10.38
C SER A 194 -44.66 -34.13 11.52
N ASP A 195 -43.36 -34.43 11.50
CA ASP A 195 -42.41 -33.96 12.52
C ASP A 195 -42.12 -32.46 12.38
N ILE A 196 -42.03 -31.92 11.16
CA ILE A 196 -41.95 -30.47 10.96
C ILE A 196 -43.13 -29.77 11.63
N GLU A 197 -44.34 -30.34 11.57
CA GLU A 197 -45.56 -29.80 12.18
C GLU A 197 -45.67 -29.98 13.70
N ARG A 198 -45.05 -31.00 14.27
CA ARG A 198 -45.18 -31.36 15.69
C ARG A 198 -44.04 -30.85 16.57
N LEU A 199 -42.82 -30.74 16.01
CA LEU A 199 -41.63 -30.36 16.76
C LEU A 199 -41.64 -28.88 17.17
N ASP A 200 -40.86 -28.54 18.19
CA ASP A 200 -40.67 -27.17 18.64
C ASP A 200 -39.86 -26.33 17.64
N GLY A 201 -39.87 -25.01 17.81
CA GLY A 201 -39.41 -24.05 16.79
C GLY A 201 -37.97 -24.25 16.31
N ASP A 202 -37.03 -24.59 17.20
CA ASP A 202 -35.63 -24.79 16.80
C ASP A 202 -35.42 -26.16 16.11
N SER A 203 -36.04 -27.24 16.61
CA SER A 203 -35.91 -28.60 16.03
C SER A 203 -36.61 -28.72 14.68
N SER A 204 -37.81 -28.12 14.55
CA SER A 204 -38.53 -28.05 13.28
C SER A 204 -37.75 -27.24 12.23
N LEU A 205 -37.06 -26.18 12.65
CA LEU A 205 -36.22 -25.36 11.77
C LEU A 205 -34.99 -26.11 11.27
N GLU A 206 -34.36 -26.93 12.11
CA GLU A 206 -33.24 -27.79 11.69
C GLU A 206 -33.67 -28.82 10.64
N LEU A 207 -34.84 -29.46 10.84
CA LEU A 207 -35.40 -30.41 9.90
C LEU A 207 -35.80 -29.76 8.57
N MET A 208 -36.43 -28.59 8.61
CA MET A 208 -36.75 -27.79 7.42
C MET A 208 -35.49 -27.40 6.65
N MET A 209 -34.45 -26.97 7.35
CA MET A 209 -33.20 -26.59 6.71
C MET A 209 -32.53 -27.76 6.01
N ARG A 210 -32.62 -28.96 6.58
CA ARG A 210 -32.15 -30.18 5.92
C ARG A 210 -32.90 -30.44 4.62
N VAL A 211 -34.22 -30.19 4.60
CA VAL A 211 -35.02 -30.29 3.38
C VAL A 211 -34.64 -29.20 2.36
N VAL A 212 -34.38 -27.96 2.80
CA VAL A 212 -33.90 -26.88 1.91
C VAL A 212 -32.53 -27.22 1.31
N GLU A 213 -31.60 -27.75 2.12
CA GLU A 213 -30.27 -28.15 1.66
C GLU A 213 -30.33 -29.25 0.59
N ILE A 214 -31.19 -30.24 0.78
CA ILE A 214 -31.43 -31.29 -0.22
C ILE A 214 -32.04 -30.71 -1.48
N ALA A 215 -32.99 -29.78 -1.33
CA ALA A 215 -33.62 -29.13 -2.46
C ALA A 215 -32.62 -28.32 -3.29
N ASP A 216 -31.75 -27.54 -2.63
CA ASP A 216 -30.66 -26.80 -3.27
C ASP A 216 -29.67 -27.74 -3.97
N ASN A 217 -29.30 -28.87 -3.34
CA ASN A 217 -28.42 -29.88 -3.95
C ASN A 217 -29.03 -30.54 -5.19
N LEU A 218 -30.36 -30.60 -5.26
CA LEU A 218 -31.13 -31.10 -6.41
C LEU A 218 -31.47 -29.98 -7.42
N GLY A 219 -30.94 -28.77 -7.24
CA GLY A 219 -31.14 -27.63 -8.12
C GLY A 219 -32.50 -26.94 -8.00
N PHE A 220 -33.27 -27.24 -6.95
CA PHE A 220 -34.53 -26.59 -6.64
C PHE A 220 -34.33 -25.44 -5.64
N HIS A 221 -34.34 -24.22 -6.17
CA HIS A 221 -34.17 -22.98 -5.39
C HIS A 221 -35.50 -22.33 -4.96
N GLY A 222 -36.65 -22.97 -5.21
CA GLY A 222 -37.97 -22.38 -4.97
C GLY A 222 -38.36 -22.19 -3.50
N PHE A 223 -37.56 -22.69 -2.56
CA PHE A 223 -37.70 -22.44 -1.12
C PHE A 223 -36.99 -21.15 -0.65
N LEU A 224 -36.05 -20.64 -1.45
CA LEU A 224 -35.21 -19.50 -1.09
C LEU A 224 -36.02 -18.21 -1.14
N ARG A 225 -36.17 -17.54 0.01
CA ARG A 225 -36.75 -16.18 0.08
C ARG A 225 -35.65 -15.14 -0.09
N SER A 226 -35.99 -14.08 -0.81
CA SER A 226 -35.16 -12.88 -0.88
C SER A 226 -35.29 -12.09 0.42
N HIS A 227 -34.34 -11.19 0.67
CA HIS A 227 -34.37 -10.25 1.79
C HIS A 227 -35.65 -9.38 1.76
N LYS A 228 -36.21 -9.15 0.58
CA LYS A 228 -37.44 -8.38 0.40
C LYS A 228 -38.65 -9.08 0.99
N ASP A 229 -38.73 -10.40 0.87
CA ASP A 229 -39.91 -11.15 1.32
C ASP A 229 -40.04 -11.16 2.86
N ILE A 230 -38.91 -11.18 3.58
CA ILE A 230 -38.92 -11.05 5.05
C ILE A 230 -39.20 -9.60 5.47
N ILE A 231 -38.70 -8.61 4.75
CA ILE A 231 -39.01 -7.19 4.98
C ILE A 231 -40.52 -6.95 4.84
N ASP A 232 -41.12 -7.43 3.74
CA ASP A 232 -42.55 -7.31 3.48
C ASP A 232 -43.39 -8.05 4.54
N TRP A 233 -42.93 -9.23 5.01
CA TRP A 233 -43.59 -9.97 6.09
C TRP A 233 -43.50 -9.24 7.45
N ILE A 234 -42.35 -8.65 7.80
CA ILE A 234 -42.22 -7.86 9.02
C ILE A 234 -43.14 -6.63 8.97
N GLU A 235 -43.23 -5.96 7.81
CA GLU A 235 -44.17 -4.85 7.61
C GLU A 235 -45.62 -5.27 7.80
N ASP A 236 -46.00 -6.42 7.26
CA ASP A 236 -47.33 -7.00 7.37
C ASP A 236 -47.67 -7.34 8.82
N VAL A 237 -46.75 -7.97 9.56
CA VAL A 237 -46.93 -8.23 11.01
C VAL A 237 -47.13 -6.95 11.81
N ILE A 238 -46.35 -5.91 11.53
CA ILE A 238 -46.46 -4.61 12.22
C ILE A 238 -47.81 -3.97 11.93
N LYS A 239 -48.22 -3.90 10.66
CA LYS A 239 -49.49 -3.30 10.23
C LYS A 239 -50.69 -4.10 10.73
N GLY A 240 -50.66 -5.42 10.59
CA GLY A 240 -51.77 -6.32 10.94
C GLY A 240 -52.04 -6.44 12.43
N ASN A 241 -51.04 -6.21 13.28
CA ASN A 241 -51.20 -6.17 14.75
C ASN A 241 -51.29 -4.75 15.32
N ASN A 242 -51.25 -3.70 14.48
CA ASN A 242 -51.21 -2.30 14.91
C ASN A 242 -50.06 -1.99 15.89
N LEU A 243 -48.91 -2.63 15.67
CA LEU A 243 -47.72 -2.42 16.50
C LEU A 243 -47.06 -1.09 16.14
N ARG A 244 -46.55 -0.37 17.15
CA ARG A 244 -45.75 0.83 16.90
C ARG A 244 -44.42 0.48 16.27
N CYS A 245 -43.76 -0.55 16.81
CA CYS A 245 -42.49 -1.07 16.32
C CYS A 245 -42.21 -2.47 16.89
N ILE A 246 -41.21 -3.12 16.29
CA ILE A 246 -40.61 -4.35 16.80
C ILE A 246 -39.16 -4.03 17.19
N VAL A 247 -38.78 -4.38 18.42
CA VAL A 247 -37.38 -4.31 18.90
C VAL A 247 -36.85 -5.71 19.05
N PHE A 248 -35.88 -6.08 18.22
CA PHE A 248 -35.28 -7.42 18.22
C PHE A 248 -33.94 -7.38 18.97
N ILE A 249 -33.96 -7.80 20.23
CA ILE A 249 -32.79 -7.95 21.09
C ILE A 249 -32.15 -9.30 20.81
N TRP A 250 -30.94 -9.28 20.28
CA TRP A 250 -30.18 -10.48 19.97
C TRP A 250 -28.92 -10.53 20.81
N ASP A 251 -28.97 -11.34 21.87
CA ASP A 251 -27.85 -11.60 22.75
C ASP A 251 -26.93 -12.70 22.20
N GLU A 252 -25.63 -12.61 22.51
CA GLU A 252 -24.58 -13.51 22.03
C GLU A 252 -24.49 -13.63 20.49
N PHE A 253 -24.53 -12.50 19.79
CA PHE A 253 -24.51 -12.44 18.32
C PHE A 253 -23.10 -12.56 17.70
N THR A 254 -22.07 -12.82 18.52
CA THR A 254 -20.67 -12.86 18.08
C THR A 254 -20.39 -14.03 17.12
N GLU A 255 -20.98 -15.20 17.39
CA GLU A 255 -20.74 -16.41 16.61
C GLU A 255 -21.32 -16.33 15.19
N TYR A 256 -22.46 -15.65 15.00
CA TYR A 256 -22.99 -15.39 13.65
C TYR A 256 -21.95 -14.73 12.75
N PHE A 257 -21.27 -13.69 13.25
CA PHE A 257 -20.26 -13.01 12.46
C PHE A 257 -19.02 -13.87 12.19
N ARG A 258 -18.60 -14.72 13.15
CA ARG A 258 -17.51 -15.68 12.93
C ARG A 258 -17.85 -16.67 11.82
N ASN A 259 -19.08 -17.16 11.81
CA ASN A 259 -19.54 -18.18 10.87
C ASN A 259 -19.93 -17.61 9.49
N ASN A 260 -20.12 -16.29 9.37
CA ASN A 260 -20.64 -15.64 8.15
C ASN A 260 -19.79 -14.44 7.67
N GLN A 261 -18.46 -14.45 7.89
CA GLN A 261 -17.57 -13.32 7.59
C GLN A 261 -17.73 -12.73 6.16
N ASP A 262 -17.97 -13.60 5.16
CA ASP A 262 -18.13 -13.21 3.75
C ASP A 262 -19.59 -13.13 3.27
N ARG A 263 -20.58 -13.40 4.14
CA ARG A 263 -22.00 -13.52 3.80
C ARG A 263 -22.88 -12.71 4.76
N LEU A 264 -22.67 -11.39 4.79
CA LEU A 264 -23.37 -10.46 5.68
C LEU A 264 -24.49 -9.65 4.98
N THR A 265 -24.85 -9.99 3.75
CA THR A 265 -25.85 -9.24 2.97
C THR A 265 -27.25 -9.31 3.64
N GLY A 266 -27.63 -10.49 4.16
CA GLY A 266 -28.81 -10.75 4.99
C GLY A 266 -29.09 -9.68 6.02
N LEU A 267 -28.17 -9.66 6.97
CA LEU A 267 -28.19 -8.78 8.12
C LEU A 267 -28.11 -7.30 7.72
N GLN A 268 -27.32 -7.00 6.68
CA GLN A 268 -27.15 -5.66 6.16
C GLN A 268 -28.49 -5.09 5.68
N GLU A 269 -29.25 -5.80 4.83
CA GLU A 269 -30.52 -5.28 4.29
C GLU A 269 -31.58 -5.14 5.38
N LEU A 270 -31.67 -6.10 6.31
CA LEU A 270 -32.58 -6.01 7.45
C LEU A 270 -32.26 -4.83 8.37
N ALA A 271 -30.98 -4.53 8.61
CA ALA A 271 -30.58 -3.36 9.39
C ALA A 271 -30.94 -2.05 8.68
N GLN A 272 -30.81 -2.00 7.35
CA GLN A 272 -31.15 -0.83 6.54
C GLN A 272 -32.66 -0.55 6.52
N MET A 273 -33.50 -1.59 6.63
CA MET A 273 -34.95 -1.47 6.69
C MET A 273 -35.44 -0.57 7.83
N SER A 274 -34.68 -0.44 8.93
CA SER A 274 -35.01 0.45 10.05
C SER A 274 -35.26 1.92 9.66
N ALA A 275 -34.79 2.35 8.47
CA ALA A 275 -35.06 3.67 7.91
C ALA A 275 -36.53 3.85 7.44
N THR A 276 -37.12 2.79 6.89
CA THR A 276 -38.46 2.78 6.26
C THR A 276 -39.52 2.12 7.14
N THR A 277 -39.14 1.06 7.84
CA THR A 277 -40.03 0.19 8.61
C THR A 277 -39.62 0.23 10.09
N PRO A 278 -40.55 0.28 11.05
CA PRO A 278 -40.22 0.45 12.46
C PRO A 278 -39.79 -0.88 13.11
N PHE A 279 -38.68 -1.42 12.62
CA PHE A 279 -38.03 -2.62 13.12
C PHE A 279 -36.57 -2.28 13.47
N TYR A 280 -36.17 -2.56 14.70
CA TYR A 280 -34.86 -2.16 15.22
C TYR A 280 -34.15 -3.34 15.87
N PHE A 281 -32.92 -3.61 15.41
CA PHE A 281 -32.05 -4.55 16.11
C PHE A 281 -31.36 -3.89 17.29
N LEU A 282 -31.19 -4.66 18.36
CA LEU A 282 -30.21 -4.44 19.41
C LEU A 282 -29.29 -5.66 19.44
N LEU A 283 -28.19 -5.60 18.67
CA LEU A 283 -27.23 -6.70 18.58
C LEU A 283 -26.20 -6.59 19.71
N ILE A 284 -25.91 -7.71 20.38
CA ILE A 284 -24.94 -7.75 21.48
C ILE A 284 -23.78 -8.68 21.14
N THR A 285 -22.55 -8.17 21.18
CA THR A 285 -21.34 -8.95 20.87
C THR A 285 -20.25 -8.82 21.94
N HIS A 286 -19.40 -9.84 22.05
CA HIS A 286 -18.24 -9.86 22.96
C HIS A 286 -17.02 -9.16 22.38
N LEU A 287 -16.93 -9.16 21.05
CA LEU A 287 -15.86 -8.54 20.29
C LEU A 287 -16.39 -7.24 19.65
N THR A 288 -15.49 -6.27 19.50
CA THR A 288 -15.78 -5.02 18.79
C THR A 288 -15.99 -5.30 17.30
N HIS A 289 -16.76 -4.43 16.63
CA HIS A 289 -16.98 -4.50 15.17
C HIS A 289 -15.66 -4.62 14.36
N ALA A 290 -14.57 -4.02 14.84
CA ALA A 290 -13.24 -4.11 14.21
C ALA A 290 -12.57 -5.49 14.33
N GLN A 291 -12.84 -6.22 15.42
CA GLN A 291 -12.32 -7.56 15.66
C GLN A 291 -13.16 -8.63 14.96
N VAL A 292 -14.45 -8.34 14.76
CA VAL A 292 -15.43 -9.29 14.23
C VAL A 292 -15.47 -9.30 12.70
N ILE A 293 -15.23 -8.15 12.05
CA ILE A 293 -15.29 -8.01 10.59
C ILE A 293 -13.90 -7.62 10.06
N SER A 294 -13.24 -8.56 9.38
CA SER A 294 -11.90 -8.38 8.80
C SER A 294 -11.91 -7.56 7.50
N ALA A 295 -12.97 -7.68 6.69
CA ALA A 295 -13.08 -7.02 5.39
C ALA A 295 -13.38 -5.51 5.52
N PRO A 296 -12.50 -4.60 5.02
CA PRO A 296 -12.65 -3.15 5.21
C PRO A 296 -13.94 -2.56 4.62
N GLN A 297 -14.43 -3.10 3.50
CA GLN A 297 -15.65 -2.62 2.85
C GLN A 297 -16.92 -3.02 3.62
N SER A 298 -17.01 -4.27 4.06
CA SER A 298 -18.13 -4.78 4.88
C SER A 298 -18.20 -4.04 6.23
N LYS A 299 -17.05 -3.76 6.83
CA LYS A 299 -16.93 -2.97 8.06
C LYS A 299 -17.55 -1.57 7.91
N LYS A 300 -17.15 -0.81 6.87
CA LYS A 300 -17.72 0.53 6.59
C LYS A 300 -19.22 0.50 6.34
N ARG A 301 -19.74 -0.54 5.66
CA ARG A 301 -21.19 -0.69 5.41
C ARG A 301 -21.96 -0.95 6.69
N MET A 302 -21.45 -1.79 7.59
CA MET A 302 -22.08 -2.07 8.89
C MET A 302 -22.05 -0.85 9.82
N GLU A 303 -20.92 -0.13 9.88
CA GLU A 303 -20.78 1.14 10.62
C GLU A 303 -21.78 2.20 10.15
N ALA A 304 -22.11 2.21 8.85
CA ALA A 304 -23.12 3.12 8.31
C ALA A 304 -24.56 2.74 8.72
N ARG A 305 -24.85 1.46 9.00
CA ARG A 305 -26.20 0.93 9.27
C ARG A 305 -26.54 0.78 10.76
N PHE A 306 -25.54 0.68 11.63
CA PHE A 306 -25.72 0.56 13.09
C PHE A 306 -25.15 1.75 13.87
N LYS A 307 -25.76 2.07 15.02
CA LYS A 307 -25.16 2.88 16.07
C LYS A 307 -24.31 1.98 16.96
N LEU A 308 -23.00 2.20 16.95
CA LEU A 308 -22.05 1.41 17.72
C LEU A 308 -21.89 1.97 19.13
N ARG A 309 -22.03 1.10 20.13
CA ARG A 309 -21.80 1.41 21.55
C ARG A 309 -20.94 0.33 22.17
N THR A 310 -20.05 0.71 23.07
CA THR A 310 -19.26 -0.24 23.86
C THR A 310 -19.70 -0.15 25.30
N ILE A 311 -20.19 -1.25 25.88
CA ILE A 311 -20.46 -1.34 27.31
C ILE A 311 -19.15 -1.69 28.02
N GLU A 312 -18.66 -0.73 28.77
CA GLU A 312 -17.57 -0.86 29.75
C GLU A 312 -18.14 -0.48 31.12
N MET A 313 -17.78 -1.21 32.17
CA MET A 313 -18.13 -0.79 33.53
C MET A 313 -17.18 0.34 33.95
N PRO A 314 -17.69 1.55 34.28
CA PRO A 314 -16.86 2.63 34.79
C PRO A 314 -16.21 2.27 36.12
N ASP A 315 -15.05 2.87 36.40
CA ASP A 315 -14.23 2.64 37.60
C ASP A 315 -15.03 2.78 38.91
N THR A 316 -15.94 3.75 38.99
CA THR A 316 -16.81 4.00 40.15
C THR A 316 -17.81 2.87 40.39
N THR A 317 -18.29 2.23 39.32
CA THR A 317 -19.29 1.16 39.42
C THR A 317 -18.66 -0.15 39.91
N ALA A 318 -17.39 -0.41 39.56
CA ALA A 318 -16.68 -1.61 40.00
C ALA A 318 -16.48 -1.63 41.53
N PHE A 319 -15.93 -0.56 42.12
CA PHE A 319 -15.73 -0.48 43.57
C PHE A 319 -17.06 -0.46 44.33
N MET A 320 -18.06 0.26 43.83
CA MET A 320 -19.41 0.26 44.40
C MET A 320 -20.01 -1.16 44.44
N LEU A 321 -19.91 -1.92 43.35
CA LEU A 321 -20.47 -3.28 43.28
C LEU A 321 -19.71 -4.26 44.17
N MET A 322 -18.37 -4.15 44.23
CA MET A 322 -17.59 -4.94 45.18
C MET A 322 -17.99 -4.63 46.63
N GLY A 323 -18.22 -3.35 46.96
CA GLY A 323 -18.67 -2.93 48.28
C GLY A 323 -20.05 -3.47 48.63
N LYS A 324 -20.98 -3.51 47.67
CA LYS A 324 -22.31 -4.13 47.86
C LYS A 324 -22.24 -5.64 48.09
N ALA A 325 -21.22 -6.32 47.57
CA ALA A 325 -21.04 -7.76 47.79
C ALA A 325 -20.57 -8.08 49.21
N ILE A 326 -19.97 -7.12 49.92
CA ILE A 326 -19.51 -7.26 51.31
C ILE A 326 -20.62 -6.78 52.24
N GLN A 327 -21.15 -7.70 53.05
CA GLN A 327 -22.23 -7.45 54.00
C GLN A 327 -21.70 -7.44 55.43
N THR A 328 -22.06 -6.41 56.19
CA THR A 328 -21.76 -6.34 57.63
C THR A 328 -22.74 -7.17 58.43
N VAL A 329 -22.27 -7.95 59.40
CA VAL A 329 -23.12 -8.69 60.33
C VAL A 329 -23.90 -7.67 61.19
N PRO A 330 -25.26 -7.67 61.17
CA PRO A 330 -26.05 -6.62 61.82
C PRO A 330 -25.75 -6.45 63.31
N GLU A 331 -25.48 -7.54 64.04
CA GLU A 331 -25.22 -7.48 65.49
C GLU A 331 -23.89 -6.78 65.83
N LEU A 332 -22.91 -6.81 64.92
CA LEU A 332 -21.56 -6.30 65.13
C LEU A 332 -21.24 -5.06 64.30
N LYS A 333 -22.25 -4.48 63.64
CA LYS A 333 -22.08 -3.32 62.76
C LYS A 333 -21.39 -2.13 63.43
N ASN A 334 -21.80 -1.78 64.66
CA ASN A 334 -21.19 -0.65 65.39
C ASN A 334 -19.72 -0.90 65.73
N GLU A 335 -19.35 -2.14 66.06
CA GLU A 335 -17.95 -2.50 66.30
C GLU A 335 -17.14 -2.46 64.99
N TRP A 336 -17.73 -2.96 63.90
CA TRP A 336 -17.12 -2.91 62.58
C TRP A 336 -16.91 -1.48 62.08
N ASP A 337 -17.86 -0.57 62.29
CA ASP A 337 -17.73 0.82 61.87
C ASP A 337 -16.52 1.50 62.56
N ILE A 338 -16.26 1.19 63.84
CA ILE A 338 -15.08 1.68 64.57
C ILE A 338 -13.79 1.10 64.00
N ILE A 339 -13.76 -0.22 63.75
CA ILE A 339 -12.60 -0.91 63.17
C ILE A 339 -12.31 -0.39 61.76
N SER A 340 -13.35 -0.22 60.94
CA SER A 340 -13.27 0.29 59.58
C SER A 340 -12.75 1.73 59.54
N GLU A 341 -13.14 2.58 60.49
CA GLU A 341 -12.60 3.94 60.62
C GLU A 341 -11.12 3.94 61.00
N ASP A 342 -10.72 3.11 61.97
CA ASP A 342 -9.32 2.97 62.37
C ASP A 342 -8.45 2.51 61.19
N LEU A 343 -8.87 1.46 60.48
CA LEU A 343 -8.20 1.00 59.27
C LEU A 343 -8.13 2.13 58.23
N TRP A 344 -9.27 2.73 57.88
CA TRP A 344 -9.31 3.79 56.87
C TRP A 344 -8.33 4.95 57.17
N SER A 345 -8.24 5.38 58.44
CA SER A 345 -7.34 6.46 58.85
C SER A 345 -5.86 6.20 58.55
N ARG A 346 -5.43 4.92 58.52
CA ARG A 346 -4.05 4.52 58.23
C ARG A 346 -3.68 4.62 56.75
N VAL A 347 -4.67 4.56 55.86
CA VAL A 347 -4.47 4.52 54.39
C VAL A 347 -5.03 5.75 53.65
N GLU A 348 -5.83 6.59 54.33
CA GLU A 348 -6.48 7.76 53.72
C GLU A 348 -5.49 8.73 53.07
N GLY A 349 -4.34 8.96 53.72
CA GLY A 349 -3.28 9.83 53.21
C GLY A 349 -2.75 9.34 51.86
N MET A 350 -2.41 8.05 51.78
CA MET A 350 -1.95 7.40 50.55
C MET A 350 -3.03 7.43 49.46
N VAL A 351 -4.28 7.12 49.79
CA VAL A 351 -5.39 7.15 48.81
C VAL A 351 -5.54 8.53 48.18
N THR A 352 -5.45 9.58 49.00
CA THR A 352 -5.57 10.97 48.54
C THR A 352 -4.37 11.38 47.67
N ALA A 353 -3.15 11.00 48.08
CA ALA A 353 -1.92 11.36 47.39
C ALA A 353 -1.64 10.54 46.11
N THR A 354 -2.28 9.37 45.95
CA THR A 354 -2.03 8.46 44.82
C THR A 354 -3.31 8.21 44.02
N ILE A 355 -4.19 7.33 44.49
CA ILE A 355 -5.38 6.87 43.75
C ILE A 355 -6.26 8.06 43.32
N MET A 356 -6.54 9.01 44.21
CA MET A 356 -7.41 10.15 43.88
C MET A 356 -6.77 11.18 42.96
N GLN A 357 -5.45 11.36 43.04
CA GLN A 357 -4.72 12.26 42.14
C GLN A 357 -4.80 11.78 40.68
N TYR A 358 -4.71 10.46 40.47
CA TYR A 358 -4.65 9.87 39.13
C TYR A 358 -5.98 9.28 38.63
N ALA A 359 -6.95 9.04 39.52
CA ALA A 359 -8.28 8.47 39.23
C ALA A 359 -9.40 9.20 39.99
N GLY A 360 -9.50 10.54 39.80
CA GLY A 360 -10.38 11.44 40.56
C GLY A 360 -11.89 11.23 40.48
N ASN A 361 -12.37 10.19 39.79
CA ASN A 361 -13.78 9.82 39.78
C ASN A 361 -14.16 8.87 40.93
N ILE A 362 -13.19 8.17 41.54
CA ILE A 362 -13.42 7.19 42.61
C ILE A 362 -13.68 7.91 43.93
N LYS A 363 -14.74 7.51 44.66
CA LYS A 363 -15.10 8.13 45.95
C LYS A 363 -14.38 7.45 47.12
N LYS A 364 -14.09 8.21 48.19
CA LYS A 364 -13.45 7.67 49.41
C LYS A 364 -14.30 6.55 50.03
N GLU A 365 -15.60 6.77 50.03
CA GLU A 365 -16.60 5.87 50.63
C GLU A 365 -16.66 4.52 49.88
N GLU A 366 -16.43 4.53 48.56
CA GLU A 366 -16.42 3.31 47.74
C GLU A 366 -15.22 2.40 48.06
N LEU A 367 -14.04 2.99 48.30
CA LEU A 367 -12.85 2.23 48.69
C LEU A 367 -12.90 1.79 50.15
N LYS A 368 -13.43 2.64 51.04
CA LYS A 368 -13.61 2.31 52.46
C LYS A 368 -14.53 1.11 52.67
N ALA A 369 -15.56 0.98 51.84
CA ALA A 369 -16.49 -0.15 51.88
C ALA A 369 -15.84 -1.51 51.55
N LEU A 370 -14.60 -1.54 51.04
CA LEU A 370 -13.90 -2.77 50.66
C LEU A 370 -12.98 -3.33 51.74
N LEU A 371 -12.78 -2.61 52.84
CA LEU A 371 -11.93 -3.06 53.94
C LEU A 371 -12.36 -4.46 54.44
N PRO A 372 -11.41 -5.37 54.75
CA PRO A 372 -9.97 -5.17 54.88
C PRO A 372 -9.16 -5.31 53.57
N LEU A 373 -9.79 -5.27 52.38
CA LEU A 373 -9.03 -5.18 51.12
C LEU A 373 -8.29 -3.85 51.06
N HIS A 374 -6.97 -3.89 50.98
CA HIS A 374 -6.15 -2.67 50.92
C HIS A 374 -6.57 -1.81 49.72
N PRO A 375 -6.73 -0.47 49.83
CA PRO A 375 -7.21 0.36 48.72
C PRO A 375 -6.36 0.23 47.44
N TYR A 376 -5.04 0.10 47.60
CA TYR A 376 -4.14 -0.16 46.46
C TYR A 376 -4.36 -1.55 45.85
N ALA A 377 -4.61 -2.57 46.68
CA ALA A 377 -4.89 -3.93 46.22
C ALA A 377 -6.27 -4.01 45.53
N ALA A 378 -7.28 -3.29 46.02
CA ALA A 378 -8.58 -3.15 45.36
C ALA A 378 -8.42 -2.55 43.95
N TYR A 379 -7.59 -1.51 43.84
CA TYR A 379 -7.28 -0.90 42.55
C TYR A 379 -6.54 -1.88 41.62
N MET A 380 -5.51 -2.57 42.12
CA MET A 380 -4.80 -3.59 41.35
C MET A 380 -5.71 -4.75 40.91
N LEU A 381 -6.58 -5.23 41.78
CA LEU A 381 -7.55 -6.29 41.49
C LEU A 381 -8.46 -5.89 40.32
N LYS A 382 -8.97 -4.65 40.32
CA LYS A 382 -9.79 -4.12 39.22
C LYS A 382 -9.03 -4.13 37.90
N ILE A 383 -7.79 -3.65 37.88
CA ILE A 383 -6.97 -3.56 36.66
C ILE A 383 -6.62 -4.97 36.15
N ILE A 384 -6.10 -5.82 37.03
CA ILE A 384 -5.65 -7.18 36.69
C ILE A 384 -6.82 -8.05 36.19
N SER A 385 -7.99 -7.94 36.82
CA SER A 385 -9.19 -8.68 36.39
C SER A 385 -9.64 -8.28 34.98
N ALA A 386 -9.44 -7.01 34.59
CA ALA A 386 -9.74 -6.55 33.24
C ALA A 386 -8.71 -7.03 32.21
N VAL A 387 -7.43 -7.13 32.60
CA VAL A 387 -6.32 -7.45 31.67
C VAL A 387 -6.18 -8.96 31.43
N ILE A 388 -6.06 -9.75 32.50
CA ILE A 388 -5.71 -11.16 32.39
C ILE A 388 -6.89 -11.94 31.80
N SER A 389 -8.03 -11.93 32.46
CA SER A 389 -9.16 -12.79 32.05
C SER A 389 -10.07 -12.13 30.99
N SER A 390 -9.81 -10.88 30.59
CA SER A 390 -10.75 -10.05 29.80
C SER A 390 -12.18 -10.09 30.36
N ASN A 391 -12.31 -10.29 31.69
CA ASN A 391 -13.55 -10.64 32.33
C ASN A 391 -13.62 -10.05 33.74
N GLN A 392 -14.51 -9.08 33.90
CA GLN A 392 -14.72 -8.42 35.19
C GLN A 392 -15.38 -9.36 36.23
N ARG A 393 -15.87 -10.53 35.80
CA ARG A 393 -16.31 -11.62 36.71
C ARG A 393 -15.19 -12.12 37.61
N THR A 394 -13.93 -12.04 37.18
CA THR A 394 -12.79 -12.58 37.93
C THR A 394 -12.54 -11.82 39.23
N MET A 395 -12.84 -10.53 39.24
CA MET A 395 -12.84 -9.71 40.46
C MET A 395 -13.87 -10.21 41.48
N PHE A 396 -15.08 -10.55 41.02
CA PHE A 396 -16.12 -11.12 41.91
C PHE A 396 -15.81 -12.55 42.30
N GLN A 397 -15.20 -13.37 41.44
CA GLN A 397 -14.72 -14.71 41.80
C GLN A 397 -13.63 -14.66 42.87
N PHE A 398 -12.78 -13.63 42.84
CA PHE A 398 -11.82 -13.37 43.92
C PHE A 398 -12.53 -13.00 45.24
N LEU A 399 -13.68 -12.32 45.19
CA LEU A 399 -14.45 -11.97 46.39
C LEU A 399 -15.28 -13.14 46.94
N SER A 400 -16.09 -13.78 46.10
CA SER A 400 -17.14 -14.73 46.49
C SER A 400 -16.86 -16.20 46.18
N GLY A 401 -15.73 -16.51 45.54
CA GLY A 401 -15.32 -17.89 45.25
C GLY A 401 -15.24 -18.75 46.52
N ASP A 402 -15.47 -20.06 46.37
CA ASP A 402 -15.41 -20.98 47.51
C ASP A 402 -14.04 -20.90 48.21
N SER A 403 -14.05 -20.97 49.54
CA SER A 403 -12.83 -20.94 50.38
C SER A 403 -12.01 -22.23 50.32
N GLY A 404 -12.27 -23.08 49.33
CA GLY A 404 -11.56 -24.32 49.12
C GLY A 404 -10.11 -24.05 48.74
N GLN A 405 -9.18 -24.72 49.43
CA GLN A 405 -7.82 -24.90 48.95
C GLN A 405 -7.89 -25.61 47.60
N ASP A 406 -7.92 -24.85 46.51
CA ASP A 406 -7.60 -25.40 45.21
C ASP A 406 -6.24 -26.08 45.31
N ARG A 407 -6.01 -27.14 44.53
CA ARG A 407 -4.76 -27.95 44.53
C ARG A 407 -3.47 -27.11 44.31
N GLN A 408 -3.59 -25.81 44.06
CA GLN A 408 -2.54 -24.82 43.78
C GLN A 408 -2.34 -23.76 44.89
N GLY A 409 -3.03 -23.82 46.03
CA GLY A 409 -2.76 -22.90 47.17
C GLY A 409 -3.22 -21.45 47.00
N ARG A 410 -4.25 -21.20 46.19
CA ARG A 410 -4.75 -19.84 45.89
C ARG A 410 -5.57 -19.26 47.03
N HIS A 411 -5.25 -18.04 47.46
CA HIS A 411 -5.94 -17.32 48.53
C HIS A 411 -6.84 -16.22 47.97
N ASN A 412 -8.15 -16.32 48.22
CA ASN A 412 -9.14 -15.34 47.80
C ASN A 412 -9.60 -14.48 49.00
N PHE A 413 -10.43 -13.45 48.77
CA PHE A 413 -10.87 -12.54 49.84
C PHE A 413 -11.60 -13.28 50.97
N ARG A 414 -12.42 -14.28 50.62
CA ARG A 414 -13.15 -15.09 51.60
C ARG A 414 -12.20 -15.91 52.49
N TRP A 415 -11.19 -16.54 51.90
CA TRP A 415 -10.14 -17.22 52.67
C TRP A 415 -9.44 -16.23 53.60
N TYR A 416 -9.17 -15.01 53.15
CA TYR A 416 -8.50 -14.01 53.96
C TYR A 416 -9.31 -13.63 55.21
N ILE A 417 -10.62 -13.33 55.05
CA ILE A 417 -11.48 -12.97 56.19
C ILE A 417 -11.72 -14.15 57.15
N GLU A 418 -11.62 -15.39 56.65
CA GLU A 418 -11.78 -16.60 57.46
C GLU A 418 -10.52 -16.92 58.30
N ASN A 419 -9.35 -16.36 57.96
CA ASN A 419 -8.06 -16.72 58.56
C ASN A 419 -7.29 -15.56 59.23
N HIS A 420 -7.72 -14.30 59.08
CA HIS A 420 -7.00 -13.14 59.65
C HIS A 420 -7.88 -12.31 60.59
N SER A 421 -7.21 -11.63 61.52
CA SER A 421 -7.79 -10.64 62.43
C SER A 421 -7.13 -9.27 62.27
N VAL A 422 -7.74 -8.23 62.84
CA VAL A 422 -7.23 -6.85 62.83
C VAL A 422 -5.83 -6.73 63.46
N ALA A 423 -5.49 -7.62 64.41
CA ALA A 423 -4.27 -7.52 65.22
C ALA A 423 -3.03 -8.22 64.61
N GLU A 424 -3.21 -9.12 63.63
CA GLU A 424 -2.11 -9.92 63.07
C GLU A 424 -1.62 -9.36 61.74
N TRP A 425 -2.50 -9.34 60.73
CA TRP A 425 -2.20 -8.79 59.41
C TRP A 425 -3.46 -8.09 58.94
N CYS A 426 -3.49 -6.77 59.08
CA CYS A 426 -4.74 -6.01 59.03
C CYS A 426 -5.32 -5.81 57.61
N TYR A 427 -4.49 -5.92 56.56
CA TYR A 427 -4.91 -5.69 55.17
C TYR A 427 -4.63 -6.86 54.22
N LEU A 428 -5.57 -7.12 53.31
CA LEU A 428 -5.30 -7.92 52.12
C LEU A 428 -4.57 -7.03 51.10
N THR A 429 -3.25 -7.17 51.03
CA THR A 429 -2.32 -6.39 50.19
C THR A 429 -2.14 -6.99 48.78
N SER A 430 -1.45 -6.27 47.89
CA SER A 430 -1.35 -6.60 46.46
C SER A 430 -0.61 -7.93 46.16
N ASP A 431 0.17 -8.46 47.10
CA ASP A 431 0.82 -9.77 47.03
C ASP A 431 -0.19 -10.94 47.02
N TYR A 432 -1.33 -10.82 47.70
CA TYR A 432 -2.40 -11.83 47.58
C TYR A 432 -3.06 -11.82 46.19
N ILE A 433 -3.06 -10.66 45.52
CA ILE A 433 -3.53 -10.56 44.13
C ILE A 433 -2.55 -11.27 43.19
N TRP A 434 -1.24 -11.16 43.45
CA TRP A 434 -0.23 -11.97 42.74
C TRP A 434 -0.53 -13.47 42.91
N ASP A 435 -0.68 -13.95 44.14
CA ASP A 435 -0.87 -15.37 44.43
C ASP A 435 -2.13 -15.97 43.78
N TYR A 436 -3.18 -15.18 43.60
CA TYR A 436 -4.40 -15.63 42.95
C TYR A 436 -4.29 -15.69 41.41
N PHE A 437 -3.66 -14.68 40.79
CA PHE A 437 -3.68 -14.51 39.33
C PHE A 437 -2.43 -15.04 38.61
N PHE A 438 -1.27 -15.04 39.25
CA PHE A 438 0.04 -15.25 38.61
C PHE A 438 0.59 -16.66 38.85
N TYR A 439 0.01 -17.66 38.17
CA TYR A 439 0.46 -19.04 38.17
C TYR A 439 0.71 -19.57 36.75
N LEU A 440 1.71 -20.45 36.57
CA LEU A 440 2.21 -20.86 35.24
C LEU A 440 1.16 -21.53 34.33
N ASP A 441 0.20 -22.25 34.93
CA ASP A 441 -0.85 -22.98 34.24
C ASP A 441 -2.05 -22.10 33.83
N ASN A 442 -2.01 -20.79 34.10
CA ASN A 442 -3.08 -19.89 33.70
C ASN A 442 -2.99 -19.62 32.18
N PRO A 443 -3.98 -20.06 31.37
CA PRO A 443 -3.94 -19.90 29.91
C PRO A 443 -4.05 -18.43 29.48
N ASP A 444 -4.60 -17.58 30.34
CA ASP A 444 -4.92 -16.18 30.06
C ASP A 444 -3.69 -15.25 30.19
N LEU A 445 -2.53 -15.76 30.66
CA LEU A 445 -1.32 -14.94 30.87
C LEU A 445 -0.50 -14.74 29.59
N ASP A 446 -0.15 -13.48 29.34
CA ASP A 446 0.74 -13.07 28.26
C ASP A 446 2.23 -13.40 28.53
N LYS A 447 3.09 -13.13 27.54
CA LYS A 447 4.52 -13.44 27.62
C LYS A 447 5.24 -12.68 28.73
N ASP A 448 4.89 -11.42 28.94
CA ASP A 448 5.55 -10.56 29.93
C ASP A 448 5.16 -10.99 31.35
N THR A 449 3.90 -11.31 31.58
CA THR A 449 3.40 -11.83 32.86
C THR A 449 4.03 -13.19 33.19
N ARG A 450 4.17 -14.08 32.20
CA ARG A 450 4.91 -15.33 32.36
C ARG A 450 6.39 -15.08 32.70
N SER A 451 7.02 -14.08 32.09
CA SER A 451 8.41 -13.70 32.42
C SER A 451 8.55 -13.22 33.86
N ALA A 452 7.58 -12.45 34.37
CA ALA A 452 7.59 -12.00 35.76
C ALA A 452 7.48 -13.19 36.74
N ILE A 453 6.64 -14.19 36.44
CA ILE A 453 6.51 -15.41 37.25
C ILE A 453 7.81 -16.22 37.24
N ILE A 454 8.41 -16.41 36.06
CA ILE A 454 9.70 -17.10 35.93
C ILE A 454 10.78 -16.38 36.74
N HIS A 455 10.79 -15.05 36.72
CA HIS A 455 11.71 -14.24 37.52
C HIS A 455 11.50 -14.48 39.02
N TYR A 456 10.26 -14.41 39.50
CA TYR A 456 9.94 -14.71 40.91
C TYR A 456 10.45 -16.11 41.32
N ASN A 457 10.07 -17.16 40.57
CA ASN A 457 10.44 -18.54 40.88
C ASN A 457 11.97 -18.76 40.86
N SER A 458 12.70 -17.97 40.07
CA SER A 458 14.17 -18.07 39.98
C SER A 458 14.87 -17.45 41.18
N PHE A 459 14.27 -16.45 41.83
CA PHE A 459 14.89 -15.65 42.90
C PHE A 459 14.20 -15.76 44.27
N GLU A 460 13.05 -16.44 44.37
CA GLU A 460 12.32 -16.63 45.64
C GLU A 460 13.21 -17.25 46.73
N ASN A 461 14.03 -18.24 46.38
CA ASN A 461 14.96 -18.90 47.31
C ASN A 461 16.10 -17.99 47.81
N GLN A 462 16.29 -16.81 47.21
CA GLN A 462 17.31 -15.82 47.60
C GLN A 462 16.73 -14.70 48.50
N CYS A 463 15.42 -14.69 48.69
CA CYS A 463 14.74 -13.80 49.65
C CYS A 463 14.99 -14.28 51.09
N GLY A 464 15.34 -13.36 51.99
CA GLY A 464 15.75 -13.65 53.36
C GLY A 464 14.61 -13.90 54.34
N ASP A 465 13.44 -13.30 54.09
CA ASP A 465 12.25 -13.44 54.91
C ASP A 465 10.97 -13.34 54.06
N GLU A 466 9.82 -13.63 54.68
CA GLU A 466 8.52 -13.53 54.01
C GLU A 466 8.15 -12.09 53.61
N GLY A 467 8.67 -11.07 54.30
CA GLY A 467 8.50 -9.68 53.91
C GLY A 467 9.19 -9.36 52.59
N GLU A 468 10.44 -9.80 52.39
CA GLU A 468 11.18 -9.67 51.12
C GLU A 468 10.42 -10.36 49.98
N LYS A 469 9.85 -11.55 50.21
CA LYS A 469 9.04 -12.25 49.19
C LYS A 469 7.79 -11.47 48.81
N ARG A 470 7.04 -10.96 49.80
CA ARG A 470 5.82 -10.16 49.55
C ARG A 470 6.14 -8.90 48.75
N VAL A 471 7.21 -8.19 49.11
CA VAL A 471 7.65 -7.00 48.35
C VAL A 471 8.04 -7.39 46.92
N LEU A 472 8.81 -8.47 46.73
CA LEU A 472 9.19 -8.93 45.39
C LEU A 472 7.97 -9.29 44.52
N LYS A 473 6.94 -9.96 45.08
CA LYS A 473 5.68 -10.24 44.37
C LYS A 473 5.03 -8.96 43.87
N VAL A 474 4.92 -7.93 44.73
CA VAL A 474 4.31 -6.65 44.35
C VAL A 474 5.13 -5.89 43.31
N VAL A 475 6.45 -5.91 43.39
CA VAL A 475 7.32 -5.29 42.37
C VAL A 475 7.09 -5.95 41.01
N LEU A 476 7.11 -7.29 40.96
CA LEU A 476 6.95 -8.05 39.71
C LEU A 476 5.52 -7.94 39.16
N LEU A 477 4.52 -7.84 40.04
CA LEU A 477 3.13 -7.52 39.67
C LEU A 477 3.08 -6.18 38.91
N LEU A 478 3.74 -5.14 39.43
CA LEU A 478 3.80 -3.83 38.79
C LEU A 478 4.63 -3.86 37.49
N VAL A 479 5.75 -4.59 37.44
CA VAL A 479 6.54 -4.79 36.21
C VAL A 479 5.69 -5.41 35.11
N ALA A 480 4.89 -6.43 35.43
CA ALA A 480 3.99 -7.07 34.46
C ALA A 480 2.89 -6.10 33.97
N MET A 481 2.36 -5.27 34.87
CA MET A 481 1.23 -4.37 34.55
C MET A 481 1.63 -3.04 33.92
N GLN A 482 2.90 -2.63 33.98
CA GLN A 482 3.39 -1.34 33.48
C GLN A 482 3.04 -1.07 31.99
N ARG A 483 3.03 -2.11 31.14
CA ARG A 483 2.76 -1.97 29.69
C ARG A 483 1.28 -1.76 29.35
N VAL A 484 0.38 -2.24 30.21
CA VAL A 484 -1.08 -2.06 30.06
C VAL A 484 -1.45 -0.58 30.12
N GLY A 485 -0.70 0.22 30.88
CA GLY A 485 -0.92 1.66 31.03
C GLY A 485 -0.61 2.52 29.80
N GLY A 486 -0.15 1.93 28.68
CA GLY A 486 0.00 2.67 27.43
C GLY A 486 1.03 3.81 27.50
N GLY A 487 2.29 3.50 27.83
CA GLY A 487 3.51 4.22 27.42
C GLY A 487 3.64 5.74 27.63
N ALA A 488 2.67 6.42 28.24
CA ALA A 488 2.63 7.86 28.43
C ALA A 488 2.70 8.20 29.93
N THR A 489 3.56 9.16 30.26
CA THR A 489 3.87 9.67 31.60
C THR A 489 2.75 10.48 32.25
N ARG A 490 1.48 10.33 31.84
CA ARG A 490 0.33 11.04 32.44
C ARG A 490 -0.91 10.16 32.55
N GLY A 491 -1.44 10.03 33.78
CA GLY A 491 -2.72 9.38 34.10
C GLY A 491 -2.59 8.03 34.81
N VAL A 492 -3.62 7.17 34.65
CA VAL A 492 -3.81 5.81 35.21
C VAL A 492 -2.54 4.93 35.15
N ALA A 493 -1.71 5.12 34.11
CA ALA A 493 -0.44 4.42 33.92
C ALA A 493 0.59 4.67 35.03
N SER A 494 0.50 5.80 35.73
CA SER A 494 1.46 6.20 36.76
C SER A 494 1.41 5.29 37.98
N LEU A 495 0.23 4.78 38.36
CA LEU A 495 0.03 3.86 39.49
C LEU A 495 0.46 2.41 39.18
N LEU A 496 0.69 2.09 37.91
CA LEU A 496 1.07 0.75 37.49
C LEU A 496 2.59 0.61 37.31
N ARG A 497 3.36 1.64 37.67
CA ARG A 497 4.82 1.63 37.52
C ARG A 497 5.49 1.04 38.76
N PRO A 498 6.54 0.23 38.61
CA PRO A 498 7.31 -0.32 39.73
C PRO A 498 8.26 0.73 40.32
N THR A 499 7.72 1.87 40.77
CA THR A 499 8.50 2.91 41.46
C THR A 499 8.46 2.70 42.96
N LEU A 500 9.47 3.22 43.69
CA LEU A 500 9.51 3.13 45.14
C LEU A 500 8.24 3.70 45.76
N SER A 501 7.78 4.87 45.30
CA SER A 501 6.55 5.50 45.81
C SER A 501 5.33 4.59 45.71
N ASN A 502 5.16 3.92 44.56
CA ASN A 502 4.03 3.01 44.32
C ASN A 502 4.14 1.71 45.13
N ILE A 503 5.35 1.15 45.24
CA ILE A 503 5.59 -0.06 46.03
C ILE A 503 5.34 0.23 47.51
N SER A 504 5.82 1.37 48.02
CA SER A 504 5.54 1.82 49.39
C SER A 504 4.04 2.05 49.62
N ALA A 505 3.36 2.68 48.67
CA ALA A 505 1.91 2.90 48.74
C ALA A 505 1.11 1.59 48.74
N ALA A 506 1.58 0.54 48.08
CA ALA A 506 0.92 -0.78 48.07
C ALA A 506 0.93 -1.49 49.43
N PHE A 507 1.80 -1.08 50.35
CA PHE A 507 1.95 -1.62 51.70
C PHE A 507 1.61 -0.61 52.81
N GLU A 508 1.08 0.57 52.49
CA GLU A 508 0.70 1.60 53.47
C GLU A 508 -0.13 1.03 54.62
N GLY A 509 0.19 1.42 55.86
CA GLY A 509 -0.55 0.98 57.04
C GLY A 509 -0.35 -0.50 57.43
N SER A 510 0.49 -1.25 56.71
CA SER A 510 0.96 -2.59 57.08
C SER A 510 2.34 -2.55 57.76
N ASP A 511 2.70 -3.62 58.48
CA ASP A 511 3.98 -3.74 59.19
C ASP A 511 5.22 -3.73 58.26
N ILE A 512 5.02 -3.95 56.95
CA ILE A 512 6.09 -3.93 55.95
C ILE A 512 6.42 -2.50 55.49
N HIS A 513 5.49 -1.55 55.60
CA HIS A 513 5.57 -0.22 55.00
C HIS A 513 6.92 0.49 55.27
N ASP A 514 7.31 0.57 56.54
CA ASP A 514 8.53 1.27 56.98
C ASP A 514 9.81 0.62 56.44
N ASN A 515 9.77 -0.68 56.14
CA ASN A 515 10.91 -1.46 55.69
C ASN A 515 11.00 -1.60 54.16
N VAL A 516 10.00 -1.14 53.39
CA VAL A 516 9.97 -1.30 51.92
C VAL A 516 11.25 -0.77 51.28
N ARG A 517 11.72 0.42 51.67
CA ARG A 517 12.95 1.00 51.12
C ARG A 517 14.17 0.11 51.34
N ILE A 518 14.36 -0.34 52.57
CA ILE A 518 15.49 -1.20 52.98
C ILE A 518 15.43 -2.53 52.21
N THR A 519 14.25 -3.12 52.11
CA THR A 519 14.01 -4.34 51.35
C THR A 519 14.35 -4.17 49.87
N MET A 520 13.93 -3.06 49.25
CA MET A 520 14.24 -2.79 47.84
C MET A 520 15.74 -2.60 47.61
N ASP A 521 16.44 -1.88 48.49
CA ASP A 521 17.88 -1.70 48.40
C ASP A 521 18.61 -3.07 48.51
N ARG A 522 18.18 -3.96 49.42
CA ARG A 522 18.71 -5.34 49.53
C ARG A 522 18.45 -6.18 48.27
N LEU A 523 17.25 -6.12 47.69
CA LEU A 523 16.92 -6.85 46.47
C LEU A 523 17.79 -6.40 45.28
N VAL A 524 18.14 -5.12 45.22
CA VAL A 524 19.08 -4.57 44.23
C VAL A 524 20.51 -5.03 44.50
N GLU A 525 20.97 -4.98 45.75
CA GLU A 525 22.31 -5.47 46.16
C GLU A 525 22.51 -6.95 45.84
N LYS A 526 21.49 -7.78 46.08
CA LYS A 526 21.47 -9.20 45.73
C LYS A 526 21.37 -9.46 44.22
N ARG A 527 21.28 -8.42 43.38
CA ARG A 527 21.07 -8.49 41.92
C ARG A 527 19.80 -9.24 41.50
N ILE A 528 18.79 -9.27 42.38
CA ILE A 528 17.46 -9.80 42.07
C ILE A 528 16.69 -8.79 41.21
N LEU A 529 16.93 -7.50 41.43
CA LEU A 529 16.37 -6.38 40.67
C LEU A 529 17.46 -5.37 40.28
N GLY A 530 17.23 -4.59 39.23
CA GLY A 530 17.95 -3.37 38.90
C GLY A 530 17.17 -2.13 39.36
N SER A 531 17.84 -0.98 39.41
CA SER A 531 17.22 0.32 39.75
C SER A 531 17.67 1.41 38.77
N ILE A 532 16.75 2.31 38.44
CA ILE A 532 16.94 3.46 37.55
C ILE A 532 16.38 4.71 38.24
N PRO A 533 17.15 5.79 38.39
CA PRO A 533 16.64 7.05 38.94
C PRO A 533 15.50 7.62 38.08
N GLU A 534 14.39 8.02 38.70
CA GLU A 534 13.21 8.55 38.02
C GLU A 534 12.75 9.88 38.64
N GLY A 535 12.85 10.96 37.84
CA GLY A 535 12.51 12.31 38.29
C GLY A 535 13.48 12.86 39.35
N HIS A 536 13.01 13.80 40.17
CA HIS A 536 13.84 14.46 41.17
C HIS A 536 13.97 13.71 42.50
N ASN A 537 13.18 12.65 42.77
CA ASN A 537 13.25 11.94 44.05
C ASN A 537 12.63 10.51 44.09
N ASP A 538 12.43 9.82 42.96
CA ASP A 538 11.88 8.45 42.92
C ASP A 538 12.83 7.47 42.22
N ILE A 539 12.62 6.16 42.43
CA ILE A 539 13.43 5.09 41.85
C ILE A 539 12.51 4.09 41.14
N LEU A 540 12.80 3.82 39.87
CA LEU A 540 12.15 2.79 39.07
C LEU A 540 12.93 1.48 39.17
N TYR A 541 12.25 0.39 39.48
CA TYR A 541 12.85 -0.95 39.58
C TYR A 541 12.57 -1.80 38.35
N VAL A 542 13.57 -2.57 37.91
CA VAL A 542 13.49 -3.41 36.71
C VAL A 542 14.03 -4.82 36.98
N THR A 543 13.62 -5.82 36.19
CA THR A 543 14.06 -7.22 36.34
C THR A 543 15.46 -7.50 35.77
N GLN A 544 16.11 -6.51 35.17
CA GLN A 544 17.44 -6.66 34.59
C GLN A 544 18.51 -6.17 35.57
N PRO A 545 19.67 -6.85 35.68
CA PRO A 545 20.77 -6.36 36.49
C PRO A 545 21.24 -4.98 36.00
N PRO A 546 21.80 -4.13 36.89
CA PRO A 546 22.36 -2.86 36.49
C PRO A 546 23.43 -3.08 35.43
N ILE A 547 23.34 -2.32 34.34
CA ILE A 547 24.31 -2.38 33.25
C ILE A 547 25.64 -1.89 33.84
N PRO A 548 26.74 -2.66 33.70
CA PRO A 548 28.04 -2.21 34.18
C PRO A 548 28.41 -0.90 33.50
N THR A 549 28.94 0.08 34.25
CA THR A 549 29.30 1.41 33.72
C THR A 549 30.17 1.26 32.48
N GLN A 550 29.61 1.63 31.32
CA GLN A 550 30.31 1.60 30.05
C GLN A 550 30.92 2.97 29.75
N THR A 551 31.99 2.98 28.95
CA THR A 551 32.48 4.22 28.36
C THR A 551 31.40 4.78 27.42
N PRO A 552 30.95 6.03 27.58
CA PRO A 552 29.96 6.64 26.70
C PRO A 552 30.41 6.58 25.24
N VAL A 553 29.48 6.24 24.36
CA VAL A 553 29.73 6.25 22.91
C VAL A 553 29.96 7.68 22.45
N ASP A 554 31.07 7.90 21.76
CA ASP A 554 31.35 9.19 21.12
C ASP A 554 30.47 9.36 19.88
N PHE A 555 29.36 10.08 20.03
CA PHE A 555 28.41 10.35 18.96
C PHE A 555 28.09 11.85 18.88
N PRO A 556 28.67 12.59 17.92
CA PRO A 556 28.44 14.03 17.80
C PRO A 556 27.01 14.36 17.38
N PHE A 557 26.50 15.50 17.82
CA PHE A 557 25.13 15.97 17.51
C PHE A 557 24.91 16.15 16.00
N GLU A 558 25.94 16.54 15.27
CA GLU A 558 25.92 16.66 13.80
C GLU A 558 25.59 15.35 13.09
N LYS A 559 25.93 14.20 13.70
CA LYS A 559 25.54 12.89 13.17
C LYS A 559 24.08 12.57 13.47
N ILE A 560 23.54 13.03 14.60
CA ILE A 560 22.13 12.81 14.94
C ILE A 560 21.24 13.46 13.88
N ILE A 561 21.54 14.71 13.51
CA ILE A 561 20.75 15.44 12.51
C ILE A 561 20.82 14.84 11.10
N THR A 562 21.90 14.14 10.75
CA THR A 562 22.07 13.48 9.46
C THR A 562 21.51 12.06 9.44
N ASP A 563 21.88 11.24 10.42
CA ASP A 563 21.64 9.80 10.40
C ASP A 563 20.18 9.46 10.72
N TYR A 564 19.50 10.31 11.49
CA TYR A 564 18.08 10.16 11.83
C TYR A 564 17.13 10.95 10.93
N ASP A 565 17.65 11.63 9.91
CA ASP A 565 16.85 12.38 8.93
C ASP A 565 15.85 13.36 9.59
N VAL A 566 16.34 14.19 10.52
CA VAL A 566 15.50 15.05 11.39
C VAL A 566 14.61 16.01 10.58
N HIS A 567 15.00 16.35 9.35
CA HIS A 567 14.23 17.21 8.45
C HIS A 567 13.08 16.49 7.71
N ARG A 568 12.88 15.18 7.88
CA ARG A 568 11.93 14.37 7.07
C ARG A 568 10.48 14.86 7.10
N HIS A 569 10.05 15.51 8.18
CA HIS A 569 8.70 16.09 8.27
C HIS A 569 8.53 17.34 7.38
N PHE A 570 9.63 18.03 7.02
CA PHE A 570 9.66 19.20 6.12
C PHE A 570 10.02 18.85 4.68
N THR A 571 9.74 17.61 4.27
CA THR A 571 9.99 17.14 2.90
C THR A 571 9.30 18.00 1.84
N LEU A 572 10.03 18.29 0.77
CA LEU A 572 9.55 18.98 -0.41
C LEU A 572 9.02 17.97 -1.44
N SER A 573 8.06 18.41 -2.27
CA SER A 573 7.47 17.59 -3.34
C SER A 573 7.55 18.31 -4.69
N GLY A 574 7.28 17.56 -5.77
CA GLY A 574 7.30 18.06 -7.14
C GLY A 574 8.56 18.83 -7.51
N TYR A 575 8.39 19.98 -8.16
CA TYR A 575 9.49 20.83 -8.61
C TYR A 575 10.37 21.34 -7.47
N ALA A 576 9.82 21.56 -6.27
CA ALA A 576 10.61 22.04 -5.13
C ALA A 576 11.63 20.98 -4.69
N LYS A 577 11.29 19.68 -4.78
CA LYS A 577 12.23 18.60 -4.50
C LYS A 577 13.40 18.57 -5.49
N ALA A 578 13.12 18.78 -6.78
CA ALA A 578 14.16 18.80 -7.81
C ALA A 578 15.04 20.07 -7.74
N ARG A 579 14.43 21.20 -7.32
CA ARG A 579 15.09 22.51 -7.23
C ARG A 579 15.99 22.66 -6.01
N PHE A 580 15.52 22.24 -4.84
CA PHE A 580 16.18 22.52 -3.58
C PHE A 580 17.06 21.36 -3.14
N THR A 581 18.34 21.64 -2.88
CA THR A 581 19.24 20.70 -2.21
C THR A 581 19.14 20.94 -0.72
N ILE A 582 18.58 19.95 -0.01
CA ILE A 582 18.40 20.03 1.44
C ILE A 582 19.69 19.64 2.15
N THR A 583 20.04 20.36 3.20
CA THR A 583 21.18 20.03 4.07
C THR A 583 20.85 20.42 5.51
N CYS A 584 21.05 19.52 6.47
CA CYS A 584 20.98 19.84 7.88
C CYS A 584 22.35 20.34 8.36
N ALA A 585 22.40 21.38 9.18
CA ALA A 585 23.64 21.92 9.73
C ALA A 585 23.46 22.43 11.17
N THR A 586 24.57 22.63 11.84
CA THR A 586 24.69 23.31 13.13
C THR A 586 25.54 24.57 12.95
N HIS A 587 25.63 25.37 14.00
CA HIS A 587 26.49 26.55 14.03
C HIS A 587 27.99 26.20 13.79
N LEU A 588 28.41 24.97 14.09
CA LEU A 588 29.80 24.52 13.95
C LEU A 588 30.15 24.09 12.52
N ASP A 589 29.23 23.47 11.79
CA ASP A 589 29.54 22.74 10.55
C ASP A 589 28.95 23.33 9.27
N ILE A 590 28.07 24.33 9.37
CA ILE A 590 27.42 24.98 8.21
C ILE A 590 28.45 25.44 7.16
N LYS A 591 29.55 26.08 7.57
CA LYS A 591 30.58 26.58 6.66
C LYS A 591 31.22 25.44 5.85
N LYS A 592 31.49 24.30 6.49
CA LYS A 592 32.05 23.10 5.84
C LYS A 592 31.03 22.45 4.90
N LYS A 593 29.75 22.44 5.26
CA LYS A 593 28.66 21.91 4.42
C LYS A 593 28.39 22.78 3.19
N LEU A 594 28.61 24.09 3.31
CA LEU A 594 28.47 25.06 2.21
C LEU A 594 29.71 25.18 1.31
N SER A 595 30.88 24.64 1.71
CA SER A 595 32.10 24.69 0.88
C SER A 595 32.09 23.78 -0.35
N ASN A 596 31.08 22.91 -0.49
CA ASN A 596 30.91 22.08 -1.68
C ASN A 596 30.40 22.93 -2.87
N SER A 597 31.09 22.77 -4.01
CA SER A 597 30.98 23.53 -5.26
C SER A 597 29.59 24.07 -5.61
N HIS A 598 29.53 25.30 -6.11
CA HIS A 598 28.34 25.95 -6.65
C HIS A 598 27.46 25.00 -7.48
N LEU A 599 26.26 24.73 -7.00
CA LEU A 599 25.26 23.97 -7.74
C LEU A 599 24.55 24.92 -8.70
N ALA A 600 24.95 24.89 -9.98
CA ALA A 600 24.22 25.58 -11.04
C ALA A 600 22.75 25.11 -11.04
N ASN A 601 21.81 26.07 -11.11
CA ASN A 601 20.37 25.79 -11.25
C ASN A 601 19.70 25.04 -10.07
N LYS A 602 20.35 24.98 -8.90
CA LYS A 602 19.72 24.53 -7.63
C LYS A 602 19.75 25.64 -6.57
N ILE A 603 18.93 25.50 -5.53
CA ILE A 603 18.90 26.38 -4.37
C ILE A 603 19.27 25.56 -3.14
N TYR A 604 20.23 26.03 -2.34
CA TYR A 604 20.52 25.37 -1.06
C TYR A 604 19.44 25.73 -0.04
N LEU A 605 18.85 24.70 0.57
CA LEU A 605 17.96 24.84 1.73
C LEU A 605 18.65 24.23 2.94
N VAL A 606 19.13 25.08 3.84
CA VAL A 606 19.84 24.66 5.04
C VAL A 606 18.89 24.67 6.22
N PHE A 607 18.65 23.52 6.85
CA PHE A 607 17.97 23.45 8.14
C PHE A 607 19.00 23.58 9.26
N MET A 608 18.84 24.60 10.10
CA MET A 608 19.71 24.84 11.25
C MET A 608 19.11 24.29 12.52
N PHE A 609 19.88 23.47 13.24
CA PHE A 609 19.50 22.86 14.51
C PHE A 609 20.53 23.20 15.60
N ALA A 610 20.06 23.21 16.86
CA ALA A 610 20.90 23.43 18.03
C ALA A 610 20.80 22.26 19.02
N LYS A 611 21.93 21.91 19.64
CA LYS A 611 21.98 20.88 20.68
C LYS A 611 21.36 21.39 21.98
N ASN A 612 21.72 22.60 22.39
CA ASN A 612 21.30 23.26 23.63
C ASN A 612 20.99 24.74 23.39
N GLU A 613 20.58 25.44 24.45
CA GLU A 613 20.23 26.86 24.42
C GLU A 613 21.43 27.75 24.06
N GLU A 614 22.65 27.39 24.47
CA GLU A 614 23.87 28.15 24.15
C GLU A 614 24.18 28.12 22.65
N ASP A 615 24.03 26.96 22.01
CA ASP A 615 24.20 26.79 20.57
C ASP A 615 23.13 27.55 19.76
N SER A 616 21.91 27.66 20.31
CA SER A 616 20.83 28.42 19.69
C SER A 616 21.19 29.91 19.61
N LEU A 617 21.74 30.49 20.68
CA LEU A 617 22.15 31.90 20.71
C LEU A 617 23.23 32.26 19.68
N LYS A 618 24.08 31.31 19.31
CA LYS A 618 25.16 31.50 18.32
C LYS A 618 24.66 31.39 16.87
N SER A 619 23.48 30.82 16.65
CA SER A 619 23.00 30.47 15.31
C SER A 619 22.71 31.71 14.44
N ASP A 620 22.11 32.76 15.00
CA ASP A 620 21.72 33.96 14.24
C ASP A 620 22.92 34.68 13.58
N GLU A 621 24.01 34.91 14.33
CA GLU A 621 25.21 35.59 13.81
C GLU A 621 25.84 34.79 12.66
N ILE A 622 25.92 33.47 12.82
CA ILE A 622 26.52 32.56 11.83
C ILE A 622 25.66 32.48 10.58
N ILE A 623 24.33 32.44 10.71
CA ILE A 623 23.40 32.46 9.57
C ILE A 623 23.59 33.72 8.73
N ILE A 624 23.60 34.90 9.37
CA ILE A 624 23.79 36.19 8.68
C ILE A 624 25.12 36.22 7.94
N LYS A 625 26.20 35.76 8.58
CA LYS A 625 27.53 35.68 7.97
C LYS A 625 27.55 34.77 6.73
N GLN A 626 26.95 33.58 6.81
CA GLN A 626 26.94 32.64 5.68
C GLN A 626 26.07 33.10 4.51
N LEU A 627 24.98 33.83 4.76
CA LEU A 627 24.17 34.44 3.70
C LEU A 627 24.94 35.50 2.90
N GLN A 628 25.88 36.20 3.54
CA GLN A 628 26.75 37.19 2.89
C GLN A 628 27.90 36.53 2.13
N GLU A 629 28.58 35.55 2.74
CA GLU A 629 29.76 34.88 2.18
C GLU A 629 29.42 33.94 1.00
N TYR A 630 28.21 33.36 0.95
CA TYR A 630 27.83 32.43 -0.11
C TYR A 630 27.44 33.14 -1.42
N ASN A 631 28.12 32.80 -2.52
CA ASN A 631 27.90 33.43 -3.83
C ASN A 631 26.64 32.90 -4.58
N GLY A 632 26.04 31.78 -4.18
CA GLY A 632 24.85 31.19 -4.82
C GLY A 632 23.52 31.56 -4.17
N ASN A 633 22.41 30.97 -4.64
CA ASN A 633 21.10 31.11 -3.98
C ASN A 633 21.04 30.17 -2.77
N ILE A 634 20.80 30.72 -1.59
CA ILE A 634 20.70 30.00 -0.33
C ILE A 634 19.47 30.48 0.45
N VAL A 635 18.78 29.52 1.07
CA VAL A 635 17.69 29.72 2.01
C VAL A 635 18.09 28.99 3.29
N VAL A 636 18.06 29.69 4.43
CA VAL A 636 18.32 29.07 5.73
C VAL A 636 17.02 29.03 6.51
N ALA A 637 16.59 27.83 6.88
CA ALA A 637 15.46 27.56 7.74
C ALA A 637 15.97 27.29 9.15
N ASP A 638 15.87 28.30 10.00
CA ASP A 638 16.31 28.21 11.38
C ASP A 638 15.24 27.56 12.27
N MET A 639 15.62 26.42 12.84
CA MET A 639 14.86 25.64 13.81
C MET A 639 15.59 25.56 15.16
N SER A 640 16.67 26.33 15.35
CA SER A 640 17.47 26.32 16.57
C SER A 640 16.70 26.77 17.81
N SER A 641 15.58 27.48 17.65
CA SER A 641 14.72 27.95 18.75
C SER A 641 14.13 26.82 19.61
N GLN A 642 14.17 25.57 19.15
CA GLN A 642 13.73 24.39 19.90
C GLN A 642 14.86 23.34 19.91
N PRO A 643 15.90 23.56 20.74
CA PRO A 643 17.02 22.65 20.84
C PRO A 643 16.59 21.28 21.36
N LEU A 644 17.41 20.25 21.12
CA LEU A 644 17.18 18.92 21.69
C LEU A 644 17.17 18.98 23.22
N GLY A 645 18.13 19.73 23.79
CA GLY A 645 18.38 19.89 25.21
C GLY A 645 19.52 18.98 25.67
N GLU A 646 20.40 19.49 26.54
CA GLU A 646 21.60 18.77 26.98
C GLU A 646 21.27 17.45 27.70
N GLN A 647 20.25 17.45 28.56
CA GLN A 647 19.79 16.25 29.25
C GLN A 647 19.28 15.19 28.26
N LYS A 648 18.47 15.57 27.27
CA LYS A 648 17.95 14.62 26.28
C LYS A 648 19.05 14.07 25.38
N PHE A 649 20.02 14.90 25.02
CA PHE A 649 21.21 14.45 24.30
C PHE A 649 22.00 13.43 25.12
N ASN A 650 22.24 13.69 26.40
CA ASN A 650 22.95 12.75 27.28
C ASN A 650 22.20 11.42 27.42
N ASN A 651 20.87 11.45 27.59
CA ASN A 651 20.05 10.23 27.61
C ASN A 651 20.15 9.44 26.29
N PHE A 652 20.19 10.14 25.15
CA PHE A 652 20.39 9.49 23.85
C PHE A 652 21.75 8.78 23.78
N ILE A 653 22.83 9.44 24.23
CA ILE A 653 24.17 8.84 24.28
C ILE A 653 24.18 7.62 25.20
N GLU A 654 23.53 7.70 26.35
CA GLU A 654 23.40 6.59 27.29
C GLU A 654 22.68 5.39 26.64
N PHE A 655 21.55 5.61 25.97
CA PHE A 655 20.84 4.54 25.25
C PHE A 655 21.67 3.92 24.12
N MET A 656 22.38 4.72 23.33
CA MET A 656 23.30 4.22 22.30
C MET A 656 24.47 3.41 22.91
N THR A 657 24.94 3.83 24.08
CA THR A 657 25.99 3.11 24.82
C THR A 657 25.49 1.75 25.30
N HIS A 658 24.27 1.69 25.81
CA HIS A 658 23.63 0.44 26.19
C HIS A 658 23.30 -0.45 24.99
N GLU A 659 22.85 0.11 23.86
CA GLU A 659 22.63 -0.64 22.61
C GLU A 659 23.92 -1.35 22.15
N ASN A 660 25.04 -0.61 22.10
CA ASN A 660 26.35 -1.18 21.72
C ASN A 660 26.86 -2.24 22.69
N TYR A 661 26.58 -2.09 23.98
CA TYR A 661 26.90 -3.12 24.96
C TYR A 661 26.08 -4.40 24.72
N PHE A 662 24.77 -4.25 24.55
CA PHE A 662 23.87 -5.39 24.36
C PHE A 662 23.93 -6.02 22.98
N SER A 663 24.52 -5.37 21.97
CA SER A 663 24.68 -5.97 20.64
C SER A 663 25.49 -7.27 20.64
N ILE A 664 26.33 -7.47 21.66
CA ILE A 664 27.14 -8.68 21.86
C ILE A 664 26.50 -9.62 22.90
N VAL A 665 25.76 -9.06 23.86
CA VAL A 665 25.24 -9.80 25.04
C VAL A 665 23.82 -10.33 24.82
N ASP A 666 22.88 -9.50 24.37
CA ASP A 666 21.47 -9.84 24.19
C ASP A 666 20.80 -8.97 23.10
N HIS A 667 20.45 -9.61 21.98
CA HIS A 667 19.80 -8.94 20.85
C HIS A 667 18.40 -8.37 21.15
N ASN A 668 17.67 -8.91 22.13
CA ASN A 668 16.37 -8.36 22.51
C ASN A 668 16.53 -7.04 23.27
N GLN A 669 17.53 -6.96 24.16
CA GLN A 669 17.87 -5.70 24.84
C GLN A 669 18.47 -4.68 23.90
N GLN A 670 19.31 -5.11 22.97
CA GLN A 670 19.83 -4.25 21.91
C GLN A 670 18.68 -3.53 21.19
N ARG A 671 17.68 -4.28 20.71
CA ARG A 671 16.49 -3.70 20.06
C ARG A 671 15.68 -2.79 20.98
N TYR A 672 15.62 -3.08 22.28
CA TYR A 672 14.94 -2.20 23.22
C TYR A 672 15.64 -0.84 23.32
N TYR A 673 16.95 -0.81 23.55
CA TYR A 673 17.72 0.43 23.65
C TYR A 673 17.79 1.20 22.33
N GLU A 674 17.89 0.51 21.19
CA GLU A 674 17.76 1.10 19.86
C GLU A 674 16.43 1.85 19.72
N ASN A 675 15.31 1.22 20.14
CA ASN A 675 13.99 1.85 20.10
C ASN A 675 13.87 3.03 21.06
N GLN A 676 14.49 2.99 22.24
CA GLN A 676 14.49 4.12 23.19
C GLN A 676 15.32 5.30 22.67
N ALA A 677 16.51 5.05 22.11
CA ALA A 677 17.32 6.08 21.46
C ALA A 677 16.53 6.75 20.32
N ARG A 678 15.87 5.96 19.46
CA ARG A 678 15.02 6.49 18.39
C ARG A 678 13.84 7.29 18.94
N ARG A 679 13.20 6.85 20.03
CA ARG A 679 12.08 7.57 20.66
C ARG A 679 12.46 8.98 21.12
N VAL A 680 13.66 9.16 21.69
CA VAL A 680 14.15 10.51 22.09
C VAL A 680 14.18 11.46 20.90
N ILE A 681 14.64 10.99 19.75
CA ILE A 681 14.71 11.79 18.51
C ILE A 681 13.31 12.04 17.95
N ASP A 682 12.44 11.02 17.90
CA ASP A 682 11.07 11.17 17.41
C ASP A 682 10.26 12.17 18.25
N GLU A 683 10.41 12.16 19.58
CA GLU A 683 9.78 13.16 20.46
C GLU A 683 10.32 14.57 20.22
N TRP A 684 11.61 14.73 19.91
CA TRP A 684 12.16 16.02 19.53
C TRP A 684 11.61 16.49 18.18
N MET A 685 11.52 15.61 17.19
CA MET A 685 10.94 15.92 15.89
C MET A 685 9.46 16.34 15.96
N GLN A 686 8.66 15.69 16.82
CA GLN A 686 7.28 16.10 17.06
C GLN A 686 7.20 17.53 17.64
N ARG A 687 8.16 17.92 18.49
CA ARG A 687 8.23 19.31 18.96
C ARG A 687 8.55 20.27 17.82
N LEU A 688 9.49 19.90 16.93
CA LEU A 688 9.89 20.68 15.76
C LEU A 688 8.71 21.01 14.82
N ASP A 689 7.72 20.12 14.71
CA ASP A 689 6.53 20.33 13.85
C ASP A 689 5.63 21.50 14.30
N VAL A 690 5.61 21.81 15.60
CA VAL A 690 4.79 22.89 16.19
C VAL A 690 5.56 24.22 16.25
N THR A 691 6.81 24.24 15.79
CA THR A 691 7.71 25.38 15.96
C THR A 691 7.50 26.47 14.92
N THR A 692 7.91 27.68 15.31
CA THR A 692 8.02 28.78 14.35
C THR A 692 9.35 28.66 13.63
N VAL A 693 9.31 28.42 12.32
CA VAL A 693 10.49 28.38 11.45
C VAL A 693 10.84 29.79 11.03
N CYS A 694 12.08 30.20 11.30
CA CYS A 694 12.65 31.47 10.87
C CYS A 694 13.36 31.29 9.52
N LEU A 695 12.80 31.83 8.44
CA LEU A 695 13.41 31.79 7.12
C LEU A 695 14.27 33.01 6.85
N TYR A 696 15.53 32.76 6.53
CA TYR A 696 16.49 33.75 6.08
C TYR A 696 16.81 33.54 4.60
N THR A 697 16.76 34.62 3.82
CA THR A 697 17.18 34.62 2.41
C THR A 697 17.99 35.88 2.12
N LYS A 698 18.82 35.82 1.07
CA LYS A 698 19.68 36.95 0.71
C LYS A 698 18.83 38.15 0.30
N ASN A 699 19.06 39.29 0.95
CA ASN A 699 18.41 40.58 0.65
C ASN A 699 16.87 40.62 0.85
N GLU A 700 16.26 39.68 1.59
CA GLU A 700 14.88 39.79 2.06
C GLU A 700 14.83 39.91 3.59
N PRO A 701 13.80 40.57 4.17
CA PRO A 701 13.61 40.59 5.62
C PRO A 701 13.35 39.19 6.17
N LEU A 702 13.67 38.98 7.46
CA LEU A 702 13.38 37.74 8.18
C LEU A 702 11.88 37.41 8.15
N ILE A 703 11.55 36.15 7.86
CA ILE A 703 10.16 35.68 7.79
C ILE A 703 9.94 34.58 8.81
N ARG A 704 8.91 34.74 9.64
CA ARG A 704 8.50 33.76 10.64
C ARG A 704 7.30 32.98 10.14
N LEU A 705 7.41 31.65 10.08
CA LEU A 705 6.36 30.77 9.57
C LEU A 705 5.96 29.76 10.64
N GLN A 706 4.65 29.54 10.79
CA GLN A 706 4.14 28.44 11.61
C GLN A 706 3.60 27.31 10.74
N GLY A 707 4.07 26.10 11.05
CA GLY A 707 3.64 24.86 10.40
C GLY A 707 4.22 24.63 8.99
N ASN A 708 4.19 23.37 8.59
CA ASN A 708 4.77 22.88 7.34
C ASN A 708 4.07 23.43 6.08
N THR A 709 2.75 23.67 6.12
CA THR A 709 2.01 24.20 4.96
C THR A 709 2.48 25.59 4.57
N SER A 710 2.62 26.48 5.55
CA SER A 710 3.13 27.86 5.36
C SER A 710 4.57 27.85 4.86
N PHE A 711 5.41 26.97 5.41
CA PHE A 711 6.78 26.73 4.95
C PHE A 711 6.83 26.35 3.47
N ARG A 712 6.08 25.31 3.07
CA ARG A 712 6.04 24.85 1.66
C ARG A 712 5.54 25.93 0.71
N ALA A 713 4.52 26.69 1.09
CA ALA A 713 4.02 27.80 0.28
C ALA A 713 5.10 28.86 0.06
N LYS A 714 5.86 29.20 1.10
CA LYS A 714 6.91 30.22 0.99
C LYS A 714 8.13 29.75 0.20
N ILE A 715 8.52 28.49 0.34
CA ILE A 715 9.58 27.88 -0.50
C ILE A 715 9.22 27.97 -1.99
N LYS A 716 7.94 27.76 -2.33
CA LYS A 716 7.44 27.92 -3.71
C LYS A 716 7.48 29.36 -4.19
N ASP A 717 7.11 30.33 -3.35
CA ASP A 717 7.21 31.77 -3.65
C ASP A 717 8.66 32.20 -3.93
N ILE A 718 9.61 31.75 -3.10
CA ILE A 718 11.05 32.02 -3.31
C ILE A 718 11.51 31.49 -4.68
N ASN A 719 11.11 30.26 -5.03
CA ASN A 719 11.42 29.71 -6.35
C ASN A 719 10.81 30.53 -7.48
N ALA A 720 9.55 30.95 -7.37
CA ALA A 720 8.84 31.74 -8.39
C ALA A 720 9.51 33.11 -8.65
N LYS A 721 10.09 33.75 -7.61
CA LYS A 721 10.86 34.99 -7.78
C LYS A 721 12.18 34.77 -8.55
N LEU A 722 12.82 33.62 -8.34
CA LEU A 722 14.12 33.31 -8.95
C LEU A 722 13.98 32.78 -10.38
N TYR A 723 12.92 32.03 -10.65
CA TYR A 723 12.63 31.40 -11.94
C TYR A 723 11.20 31.74 -12.41
N PRO A 724 10.92 33.01 -12.72
CA PRO A 724 9.58 33.46 -13.07
C PRO A 724 9.06 32.90 -14.40
N ASP A 725 9.96 32.37 -15.24
CA ASP A 725 9.63 31.76 -16.54
C ASP A 725 9.94 30.26 -16.55
N GLY A 726 9.95 29.60 -15.39
CA GLY A 726 10.27 28.17 -15.27
C GLY A 726 9.16 27.22 -15.72
N LEU A 727 9.49 25.93 -15.84
CA LEU A 727 8.56 24.87 -16.23
C LEU A 727 7.34 24.78 -15.29
N GLU A 728 7.56 25.05 -14.01
CA GLU A 728 6.57 25.07 -12.93
C GLU A 728 5.45 26.10 -13.14
N THR A 729 5.66 27.09 -14.01
CA THR A 729 4.62 28.08 -14.39
C THR A 729 3.55 27.47 -15.28
N LEU A 730 3.88 26.42 -16.04
CA LEU A 730 2.93 25.71 -16.90
C LEU A 730 2.11 24.70 -16.10
N THR A 731 2.74 24.03 -15.15
CA THR A 731 2.12 22.97 -14.36
C THR A 731 2.94 22.64 -13.12
N ILE A 732 2.25 22.29 -12.04
CA ILE A 732 2.84 21.90 -10.75
C ILE A 732 2.81 20.39 -10.51
N MET A 733 2.48 19.59 -11.53
CA MET A 733 2.32 18.14 -11.39
C MET A 733 3.64 17.41 -11.14
N ASP A 734 3.74 16.74 -10.00
CA ASP A 734 4.97 16.11 -9.49
C ASP A 734 5.63 15.13 -10.47
N SER A 735 4.84 14.32 -11.20
CA SER A 735 5.36 13.32 -12.15
C SER A 735 6.20 13.94 -13.28
N LEU A 736 5.99 15.22 -13.62
CA LEU A 736 6.78 15.92 -14.63
C LEU A 736 8.15 16.34 -14.11
N PHE A 737 8.30 16.48 -12.80
CA PHE A 737 9.55 16.90 -12.14
C PHE A 737 10.38 15.72 -11.63
N ALA A 738 9.98 14.48 -11.94
CA ALA A 738 10.74 13.30 -11.60
C ALA A 738 12.12 13.30 -12.29
N GLU A 739 13.18 13.04 -11.52
CA GLU A 739 14.56 12.87 -12.02
C GLU A 739 14.78 11.49 -12.67
N THR A 740 13.74 10.68 -12.82
CA THR A 740 13.75 9.37 -13.48
C THR A 740 12.67 9.31 -14.56
N GLY A 741 12.92 8.57 -15.65
CA GLY A 741 11.92 8.33 -16.71
C GLY A 741 11.98 9.22 -17.95
N PHE A 742 12.89 10.21 -18.03
CA PHE A 742 13.17 10.90 -19.30
C PHE A 742 13.86 9.93 -20.28
N SER A 743 13.19 9.64 -21.38
CA SER A 743 13.63 8.76 -22.46
C SER A 743 13.39 9.42 -23.80
N ASP A 744 14.02 8.92 -24.86
CA ASP A 744 13.93 9.51 -26.20
C ASP A 744 12.46 9.59 -26.66
N LYS A 745 11.64 8.61 -26.27
CA LYS A 745 10.19 8.60 -26.46
C LYS A 745 9.48 9.84 -25.91
N VAL A 746 9.91 10.36 -24.76
CA VAL A 746 9.31 11.55 -24.14
C VAL A 746 9.59 12.80 -24.97
N SER A 747 10.82 12.95 -25.47
CA SER A 747 11.18 14.04 -26.37
C SER A 747 10.42 13.94 -27.70
N LEU A 748 10.28 12.74 -28.27
CA LEU A 748 9.49 12.49 -29.49
C LEU A 748 8.00 12.83 -29.30
N MET A 749 7.43 12.56 -28.12
CA MET A 749 6.07 12.99 -27.77
C MET A 749 5.97 14.52 -27.70
N GLY A 750 6.99 15.20 -27.15
CA GLY A 750 7.11 16.66 -27.12
C GLY A 750 7.21 17.30 -28.51
N MET A 751 7.86 16.61 -29.46
CA MET A 751 7.90 17.00 -30.88
C MET A 751 6.60 16.71 -31.64
N GLY A 752 5.65 15.99 -31.02
CA GLY A 752 4.41 15.56 -31.68
C GLY A 752 4.58 14.43 -32.69
N LYS A 753 5.67 13.66 -32.63
CA LYS A 753 5.95 12.53 -33.54
C LYS A 753 5.56 11.17 -32.98
N LEU A 754 5.33 11.08 -31.67
CA LEU A 754 4.86 9.88 -31.00
C LEU A 754 3.61 10.20 -30.17
N ASN A 755 2.61 9.32 -30.22
CA ASN A 755 1.43 9.44 -29.36
C ASN A 755 1.80 9.18 -27.90
N ILE A 756 1.16 9.92 -26.98
CA ILE A 756 1.37 9.75 -25.55
C ILE A 756 0.80 8.39 -25.13
N ALA A 757 1.65 7.50 -24.64
CA ALA A 757 1.26 6.18 -24.18
C ALA A 757 0.44 6.25 -22.88
N THR A 758 -0.43 5.25 -22.64
CA THR A 758 -1.35 5.21 -21.48
C THR A 758 -0.63 5.34 -20.14
N ASN A 759 0.56 4.76 -20.00
CA ASN A 759 1.39 4.83 -18.80
C ASN A 759 2.11 6.19 -18.60
N LEU A 760 2.07 7.08 -19.58
CA LEU A 760 2.67 8.41 -19.56
C LEU A 760 1.61 9.51 -19.74
N ASN A 761 0.33 9.22 -19.47
CA ASN A 761 -0.79 10.13 -19.71
C ASN A 761 -0.68 11.46 -18.93
N TYR A 762 0.15 11.53 -17.90
CA TYR A 762 0.48 12.79 -17.23
C TYR A 762 1.19 13.80 -18.16
N LEU A 763 1.87 13.37 -19.22
CA LEU A 763 2.44 14.27 -20.24
C LEU A 763 1.35 15.04 -21.02
N THR A 764 0.12 14.55 -21.04
CA THR A 764 -0.99 15.22 -21.71
C THR A 764 -1.31 16.57 -21.05
N VAL A 765 -1.01 16.74 -19.75
CA VAL A 765 -1.24 18.00 -19.04
C VAL A 765 -0.37 19.12 -19.59
N ILE A 766 0.94 18.88 -19.78
CA ILE A 766 1.84 19.89 -20.36
C ILE A 766 1.47 20.16 -21.83
N LYS A 767 1.12 19.12 -22.60
CA LYS A 767 0.66 19.27 -23.99
C LYS A 767 -0.59 20.15 -24.08
N ASN A 768 -1.60 19.89 -23.23
CA ASN A 768 -2.85 20.65 -23.21
C ASN A 768 -2.60 22.11 -22.82
N LYS A 769 -1.70 22.39 -21.88
CA LYS A 769 -1.31 23.77 -21.54
C LYS A 769 -0.70 24.53 -22.73
N LEU A 770 0.12 23.85 -23.52
CA LEU A 770 0.68 24.42 -24.75
C LEU A 770 -0.40 24.63 -25.84
N ILE A 771 -1.41 23.77 -25.91
CA ILE A 771 -2.56 23.92 -26.82
C ILE A 771 -3.46 25.09 -26.37
N GLU A 772 -3.81 25.17 -25.08
CA GLU A 772 -4.60 26.26 -24.48
C GLU A 772 -3.96 27.63 -24.72
N ALA A 773 -2.63 27.70 -24.67
CA ALA A 773 -1.86 28.92 -24.95
C ALA A 773 -1.66 29.21 -26.45
N ASN A 774 -2.27 28.43 -27.35
CA ASN A 774 -2.12 28.50 -28.81
C ASN A 774 -0.67 28.37 -29.31
N LEU A 775 0.19 27.63 -28.58
CA LEU A 775 1.60 27.44 -28.95
C LEU A 775 1.80 26.17 -29.76
N TRP A 776 1.04 25.12 -29.48
CA TRP A 776 1.32 23.78 -30.03
C TRP A 776 1.15 23.70 -31.55
N HIS A 777 0.10 24.32 -32.08
CA HIS A 777 -0.29 24.26 -33.50
C HIS A 777 0.17 25.47 -34.32
N THR A 778 0.68 26.52 -33.67
CA THR A 778 1.13 27.76 -34.33
C THR A 778 2.61 27.63 -34.68
N HIS A 779 3.02 27.95 -35.91
CA HIS A 779 4.42 27.86 -36.31
C HIS A 779 5.27 28.97 -35.67
N ASN A 780 4.84 30.24 -35.76
CA ASN A 780 5.54 31.40 -35.19
C ASN A 780 4.98 31.79 -33.81
N TYR A 781 4.81 30.83 -32.91
CA TYR A 781 4.20 31.07 -31.60
C TYR A 781 5.00 32.04 -30.71
N ALA A 782 6.31 32.13 -30.93
CA ALA A 782 7.18 33.05 -30.20
C ALA A 782 6.87 34.52 -30.51
N GLU A 783 6.45 34.81 -31.75
CA GLU A 783 6.06 36.15 -32.20
C GLU A 783 4.62 36.49 -31.80
N SER A 784 3.72 35.51 -31.87
CA SER A 784 2.30 35.73 -31.57
C SER A 784 2.00 35.81 -30.07
N ASN A 785 2.80 35.16 -29.23
CA ASN A 785 2.67 35.19 -27.77
C ASN A 785 4.03 35.39 -27.07
N PRO A 786 4.68 36.55 -27.23
CA PRO A 786 6.05 36.78 -26.77
C PRO A 786 6.19 36.84 -25.25
N ALA A 787 5.10 37.13 -24.52
CA ALA A 787 5.11 37.21 -23.06
C ALA A 787 5.11 35.83 -22.38
N HIS A 788 4.71 34.77 -23.10
CA HIS A 788 4.60 33.43 -22.51
C HIS A 788 5.99 32.82 -22.22
N PRO A 789 6.17 32.12 -21.07
CA PRO A 789 7.47 31.54 -20.69
C PRO A 789 8.13 30.68 -21.78
N VAL A 790 7.35 29.81 -22.43
CA VAL A 790 7.83 28.95 -23.53
C VAL A 790 8.23 29.73 -24.77
N SER A 791 7.54 30.82 -25.09
CA SER A 791 7.92 31.70 -26.20
C SER A 791 9.23 32.41 -25.92
N LYS A 792 9.41 32.90 -24.69
CA LYS A 792 10.69 33.49 -24.25
C LYS A 792 11.85 32.48 -24.33
N MET A 793 11.61 31.23 -23.92
CA MET A 793 12.60 30.15 -24.09
C MET A 793 12.95 29.96 -25.57
N LYS A 794 11.94 29.87 -26.44
CA LYS A 794 12.14 29.71 -27.89
C LYS A 794 12.97 30.84 -28.48
N THR A 795 12.67 32.09 -28.16
CA THR A 795 13.43 33.26 -28.63
C THR A 795 14.89 33.24 -28.20
N VAL A 796 15.19 32.80 -26.96
CA VAL A 796 16.58 32.66 -26.49
C VAL A 796 17.29 31.53 -27.24
N ILE A 797 16.62 30.40 -27.47
CA ILE A 797 17.17 29.28 -28.23
C ILE A 797 17.47 29.70 -29.67
N GLU A 798 16.55 30.37 -30.37
CA GLU A 798 16.76 30.85 -31.74
C GLU A 798 17.96 31.78 -31.83
N ARG A 799 18.07 32.77 -30.93
CA ARG A 799 19.24 33.67 -30.87
C ARG A 799 20.55 32.93 -30.66
N LEU A 800 20.57 31.91 -29.80
CA LEU A 800 21.78 31.11 -29.55
C LEU A 800 22.17 30.28 -30.79
N ILE A 801 21.18 29.73 -31.46
CA ILE A 801 21.39 28.92 -32.66
C ILE A 801 21.87 29.80 -33.82
N ASP A 802 21.24 30.95 -34.05
CA ASP A 802 21.64 31.91 -35.08
C ASP A 802 23.06 32.44 -34.85
N ALA A 803 23.36 32.89 -33.62
CA ALA A 803 24.71 33.35 -33.28
C ALA A 803 25.76 32.24 -33.38
N GLY A 804 25.40 31.00 -33.02
CA GLY A 804 26.26 29.83 -33.17
C GLY A 804 26.60 29.55 -34.65
N PHE A 805 25.58 29.60 -35.52
CA PHE A 805 25.77 29.42 -36.95
C PHE A 805 26.56 30.55 -37.60
N GLU A 806 26.31 31.81 -37.25
CA GLU A 806 27.05 32.96 -37.78
C GLU A 806 28.54 32.92 -37.37
N LYS A 807 28.83 32.50 -36.14
CA LYS A 807 30.20 32.55 -35.59
C LYS A 807 31.02 31.31 -35.93
N ASN A 808 30.43 30.12 -35.78
CA ASN A 808 31.15 28.85 -35.78
C ASN A 808 30.60 27.84 -36.80
N ASN A 809 29.55 28.17 -37.56
CA ASN A 809 28.78 27.25 -38.39
C ASN A 809 28.12 26.08 -37.62
N TYR A 810 28.09 26.13 -36.29
CA TYR A 810 27.46 25.12 -35.44
C TYR A 810 27.03 25.69 -34.09
N VAL A 811 26.13 24.97 -33.42
CA VAL A 811 25.72 25.24 -32.03
C VAL A 811 25.82 23.96 -31.20
N MET A 812 26.37 24.04 -29.99
CA MET A 812 26.43 22.88 -29.10
C MET A 812 25.10 22.71 -28.36
N ILE A 813 24.61 21.48 -28.26
CA ILE A 813 23.40 21.20 -27.47
C ILE A 813 23.60 21.54 -25.98
N ALA A 814 24.85 21.50 -25.51
CA ALA A 814 25.24 21.88 -24.16
C ALA A 814 25.03 23.39 -23.88
N ASP A 815 25.25 24.26 -24.87
CA ASP A 815 25.06 25.71 -24.72
C ASP A 815 23.58 26.04 -24.60
N ILE A 816 22.75 25.40 -25.43
CA ILE A 816 21.29 25.50 -25.38
C ILE A 816 20.78 25.05 -24.01
N TRP A 817 21.22 23.88 -23.54
CA TRP A 817 20.82 23.36 -22.23
C TRP A 817 21.26 24.27 -21.09
N SER A 818 22.50 24.75 -21.11
CA SER A 818 23.03 25.66 -20.08
C SER A 818 22.25 26.97 -20.01
N ALA A 819 21.83 27.52 -21.15
CA ALA A 819 20.97 28.70 -21.21
C ALA A 819 19.57 28.43 -20.63
N MET A 820 18.99 27.26 -20.90
CA MET A 820 17.70 26.88 -20.33
C MET A 820 17.76 26.60 -18.82
N GLN A 821 18.94 26.23 -18.30
CA GLN A 821 19.18 26.10 -16.86
C GLN A 821 19.41 27.44 -16.15
N ALA A 822 19.74 28.50 -16.88
CA ALA A 822 19.95 29.82 -16.29
C ALA A 822 18.61 30.51 -15.93
N LYS A 823 18.68 31.51 -15.04
CA LYS A 823 17.53 32.39 -14.77
C LYS A 823 17.20 33.18 -16.06
N PRO A 824 15.92 33.36 -16.41
CA PRO A 824 14.71 33.15 -15.60
C PRO A 824 14.04 31.76 -15.74
N PHE A 825 14.60 30.83 -16.52
CA PHE A 825 13.94 29.57 -16.89
C PHE A 825 14.22 28.40 -15.93
N GLY A 826 15.49 28.17 -15.59
CA GLY A 826 15.88 27.16 -14.61
C GLY A 826 15.46 25.72 -14.90
N LEU A 827 15.40 25.25 -16.14
CA LEU A 827 14.94 23.88 -16.45
C LEU A 827 15.73 22.81 -15.69
N MET A 828 15.03 21.92 -14.99
CA MET A 828 15.64 20.89 -14.13
C MET A 828 15.88 19.59 -14.90
N LYS A 829 16.68 18.67 -14.33
CA LYS A 829 16.90 17.34 -14.89
C LYS A 829 15.66 16.44 -14.68
N CYS A 830 14.59 16.67 -15.44
CA CYS A 830 13.32 15.97 -15.26
C CYS A 830 12.59 15.62 -16.56
N VAL A 831 11.55 14.79 -16.46
CA VAL A 831 10.72 14.33 -17.58
C VAL A 831 10.10 15.48 -18.37
N GLY A 832 9.56 16.48 -17.67
CA GLY A 832 8.93 17.65 -18.28
C GLY A 832 9.92 18.51 -19.07
N SER A 833 11.16 18.63 -18.62
CA SER A 833 12.22 19.32 -19.39
C SER A 833 12.55 18.58 -20.68
N ALA A 834 12.60 17.24 -20.69
CA ALA A 834 12.83 16.47 -21.92
C ALA A 834 11.69 16.66 -22.92
N PHE A 835 10.44 16.63 -22.44
CA PHE A 835 9.27 16.92 -23.26
C PHE A 835 9.30 18.34 -23.83
N LEU A 836 9.58 19.33 -22.99
CA LEU A 836 9.60 20.74 -23.39
C LEU A 836 10.76 21.06 -24.35
N MET A 837 11.95 20.51 -24.12
CA MET A 837 13.09 20.62 -25.04
C MET A 837 12.77 19.98 -26.40
N GLY A 838 12.06 18.84 -26.41
CA GLY A 838 11.55 18.25 -27.64
C GLY A 838 10.62 19.20 -28.40
N PHE A 839 9.70 19.85 -27.70
CA PHE A 839 8.80 20.85 -28.29
C PHE A 839 9.54 22.08 -28.83
N LEU A 840 10.52 22.61 -28.09
CA LEU A 840 11.26 23.83 -28.43
C LEU A 840 12.24 23.65 -29.61
N LEU A 841 12.74 22.43 -29.82
CA LEU A 841 13.75 22.13 -30.85
C LEU A 841 13.18 21.36 -32.06
N LYS A 842 11.89 21.02 -32.08
CA LYS A 842 11.28 20.17 -33.12
C LYS A 842 11.51 20.68 -34.55
N GLU A 843 11.63 22.00 -34.74
CA GLU A 843 11.86 22.60 -36.06
C GLU A 843 13.26 22.33 -36.62
N TYR A 844 14.24 21.99 -35.76
CA TYR A 844 15.60 21.65 -36.20
C TYR A 844 15.75 20.18 -36.60
N ALA A 845 14.69 19.37 -36.44
CA ALA A 845 14.64 18.00 -36.94
C ALA A 845 13.99 17.93 -38.35
N ASP A 846 14.24 18.96 -39.16
CA ASP A 846 13.98 18.96 -40.60
C ASP A 846 15.29 18.67 -41.35
N ASN A 847 15.23 18.10 -42.55
CA ASN A 847 16.39 17.53 -43.25
C ASN A 847 17.53 18.53 -43.58
N ASN A 848 17.44 19.78 -43.13
CA ASN A 848 18.43 20.84 -43.33
C ASN A 848 19.55 20.84 -42.26
N TYR A 849 19.37 20.11 -41.16
CA TYR A 849 20.32 20.05 -40.04
C TYR A 849 20.91 18.66 -39.84
N TYR A 850 22.14 18.63 -39.32
CA TYR A 850 22.88 17.41 -39.02
C TYR A 850 23.42 17.43 -37.60
N ARG A 851 23.53 16.24 -37.01
CA ARG A 851 24.32 16.00 -35.80
C ARG A 851 25.77 15.78 -36.21
N ASP A 852 26.68 16.53 -35.61
CA ASP A 852 28.13 16.32 -35.67
C ASP A 852 28.65 15.98 -34.26
N ASP A 853 29.41 14.89 -34.15
CA ASP A 853 30.13 14.52 -32.92
C ASP A 853 31.65 14.69 -33.03
N GLY A 854 32.14 15.31 -34.11
CA GLY A 854 33.54 15.52 -34.42
C GLY A 854 34.18 14.38 -35.21
N SER A 855 33.49 13.27 -35.45
CA SER A 855 33.97 12.12 -36.23
C SER A 855 32.97 11.64 -37.29
N SER A 856 31.68 11.82 -37.04
CA SER A 856 30.61 11.44 -37.97
C SER A 856 29.55 12.52 -38.06
N THR A 857 28.97 12.67 -39.25
CA THR A 857 27.87 13.62 -39.50
C THR A 857 26.65 12.84 -39.97
N VAL A 858 25.56 12.92 -39.22
CA VAL A 858 24.32 12.17 -39.48
C VAL A 858 23.15 13.16 -39.53
N ALA A 859 22.20 12.94 -40.44
CA ALA A 859 21.01 13.78 -40.54
C ALA A 859 20.32 13.90 -39.17
N LEU A 860 19.91 15.11 -38.80
CA LEU A 860 19.28 15.37 -37.51
C LEU A 860 17.82 14.94 -37.57
N SER A 861 17.57 13.63 -37.57
CA SER A 861 16.21 13.09 -37.46
C SER A 861 15.62 13.38 -36.08
N HIS A 862 14.31 13.23 -35.96
CA HIS A 862 13.59 13.38 -34.69
C HIS A 862 14.14 12.45 -33.60
N ASP A 863 14.52 11.20 -33.96
CA ASP A 863 15.13 10.24 -33.03
C ASP A 863 16.54 10.67 -32.60
N VAL A 864 17.35 11.19 -33.54
CA VAL A 864 18.71 11.66 -33.25
C VAL A 864 18.67 12.89 -32.33
N LEU A 865 17.75 13.83 -32.58
CA LEU A 865 17.55 14.99 -31.73
C LEU A 865 17.02 14.60 -30.33
N ALA A 866 16.08 13.65 -30.27
CA ALA A 866 15.57 13.12 -29.00
C ALA A 866 16.69 12.51 -28.15
N TYR A 867 17.58 11.72 -28.78
CA TYR A 867 18.77 11.16 -28.14
C TYR A 867 19.71 12.26 -27.61
N MET A 868 19.96 13.32 -28.40
CA MET A 868 20.80 14.46 -27.98
C MET A 868 20.23 15.16 -26.75
N ILE A 869 18.92 15.44 -26.74
CA ILE A 869 18.21 16.10 -25.64
C ILE A 869 18.30 15.24 -24.36
N VAL A 870 17.98 13.96 -24.45
CA VAL A 870 18.01 13.06 -23.29
C VAL A 870 19.44 12.87 -22.79
N GLY A 871 20.41 12.78 -23.70
CA GLY A 871 21.83 12.68 -23.38
C GLY A 871 22.34 13.88 -22.58
N ILE A 872 21.98 15.11 -22.98
CA ILE A 872 22.45 16.32 -22.28
C ILE A 872 21.73 16.52 -20.94
N ILE A 873 20.43 16.20 -20.84
CA ILE A 873 19.68 16.24 -19.58
C ILE A 873 20.26 15.22 -18.58
N LYS A 874 20.70 14.05 -19.06
CA LYS A 874 21.43 13.03 -18.29
C LYS A 874 22.84 13.44 -17.89
N ASP A 875 23.33 14.59 -18.34
CA ASP A 875 24.70 15.05 -18.11
C ASP A 875 25.76 14.07 -18.68
N SER A 876 25.42 13.36 -19.76
CA SER A 876 26.31 12.40 -20.38
C SER A 876 27.54 13.10 -20.98
N PRO A 877 28.77 12.66 -20.69
CA PRO A 877 29.99 13.26 -21.26
C PRO A 877 29.96 13.30 -22.79
N LYS A 878 29.42 12.26 -23.43
CA LYS A 878 29.31 12.17 -24.89
C LYS A 878 28.32 13.19 -25.48
N ALA A 879 27.31 13.59 -24.71
CA ALA A 879 26.31 14.56 -25.18
C ALA A 879 26.85 16.00 -25.17
N LYS A 880 27.84 16.29 -24.30
CA LYS A 880 28.42 17.65 -24.17
C LYS A 880 29.17 18.10 -25.41
N THR A 881 29.66 17.16 -26.22
CA THR A 881 30.40 17.44 -27.46
C THR A 881 29.52 17.43 -28.70
N LEU A 882 28.22 17.15 -28.59
CA LEU A 882 27.33 17.03 -29.75
C LEU A 882 26.94 18.42 -30.27
N ARG A 883 27.08 18.58 -31.59
CA ARG A 883 26.83 19.82 -32.32
C ARG A 883 25.66 19.64 -33.27
N ILE A 884 24.89 20.71 -33.44
CA ILE A 884 23.93 20.87 -34.52
C ILE A 884 24.62 21.73 -35.58
N VAL A 885 24.72 21.22 -36.81
CA VAL A 885 25.36 21.88 -37.96
C VAL A 885 24.36 22.03 -39.11
N ARG A 886 24.51 23.09 -39.93
CA ARG A 886 23.80 23.19 -41.22
C ARG A 886 24.49 22.33 -42.27
N MET A 887 23.71 21.78 -43.20
CA MET A 887 24.22 20.88 -44.24
C MET A 887 25.37 21.49 -45.09
N PRO A 888 26.52 20.81 -45.23
CA PRO A 888 27.51 21.16 -46.25
C PRO A 888 27.01 20.74 -47.64
N SER A 889 27.06 21.63 -48.63
CA SER A 889 26.48 21.45 -49.98
C SER A 889 26.96 20.21 -50.77
N GLY A 890 28.11 19.63 -50.42
CA GLY A 890 28.65 18.43 -51.08
C GLY A 890 27.99 17.11 -50.70
N GLN A 891 27.58 16.96 -49.43
CA GLN A 891 26.94 15.72 -48.95
C GLN A 891 25.49 15.60 -49.46
N GLU A 892 24.85 16.73 -49.75
CA GLU A 892 23.46 16.81 -50.23
C GLU A 892 23.33 16.17 -51.59
N ARG A 893 24.28 16.50 -52.46
CA ARG A 893 24.36 15.98 -53.81
C ARG A 893 24.70 14.49 -53.82
N LEU A 894 25.55 14.03 -52.91
CA LEU A 894 25.84 12.59 -52.79
C LEU A 894 24.60 11.80 -52.39
N ASN A 895 23.83 12.28 -51.41
CA ASN A 895 22.59 11.62 -51.00
C ASN A 895 21.55 11.59 -52.12
N LEU A 896 21.40 12.70 -52.87
CA LEU A 896 20.51 12.76 -54.04
C LEU A 896 20.90 11.73 -55.12
N LEU A 897 22.20 11.56 -55.38
CA LEU A 897 22.71 10.55 -56.32
C LEU A 897 22.33 9.13 -55.89
N LEU A 898 22.50 8.80 -54.59
CA LEU A 898 22.16 7.48 -54.04
C LEU A 898 20.65 7.22 -54.06
N GLU A 899 19.83 8.22 -53.73
CA GLU A 899 18.38 8.12 -53.77
C GLU A 899 17.88 7.88 -55.20
N LYS A 900 18.39 8.63 -56.18
CA LYS A 900 18.07 8.40 -57.60
C LYS A 900 18.39 6.99 -58.07
N TRP A 901 19.56 6.44 -57.68
CA TRP A 901 19.89 5.06 -58.02
C TRP A 901 18.89 4.06 -57.40
N ARG A 902 18.53 4.27 -56.13
CA ARG A 902 17.59 3.41 -55.41
C ARG A 902 16.19 3.47 -56.04
N ASP A 903 15.74 4.65 -56.46
CA ASP A 903 14.44 4.83 -57.10
C ASP A 903 14.38 4.14 -58.48
N LEU A 904 15.49 4.13 -59.22
CA LEU A 904 15.58 3.50 -60.53
C LEU A 904 15.63 1.96 -60.46
N THR A 905 16.27 1.41 -59.42
CA THR A 905 16.67 -0.02 -59.41
C THR A 905 16.16 -0.82 -58.22
N GLY A 906 15.66 -0.16 -57.18
CA GLY A 906 15.26 -0.79 -55.91
C GLY A 906 16.43 -1.34 -55.07
N THR A 907 17.69 -1.11 -55.47
CA THR A 907 18.87 -1.60 -54.73
C THR A 907 19.77 -0.47 -54.27
N ASP A 908 20.54 -0.71 -53.21
CA ASP A 908 21.42 0.31 -52.62
C ASP A 908 22.65 0.62 -53.50
N THR A 909 23.12 -0.36 -54.29
CA THR A 909 24.30 -0.18 -55.14
C THR A 909 24.19 -0.94 -56.48
N PRO A 910 24.93 -0.51 -57.53
CA PRO A 910 25.08 -1.24 -58.79
C PRO A 910 25.64 -2.65 -58.61
N GLY A 911 26.55 -2.85 -57.65
CA GLY A 911 27.05 -4.19 -57.30
C GLY A 911 25.94 -5.10 -56.78
N LYS A 912 25.09 -4.60 -55.87
CA LYS A 912 23.94 -5.35 -55.33
C LYS A 912 22.90 -5.63 -56.40
N TRP A 913 22.64 -4.69 -57.30
CA TRP A 913 21.79 -4.91 -58.48
C TRP A 913 22.32 -6.03 -59.36
N ALA A 914 23.62 -5.99 -59.70
CA ALA A 914 24.26 -7.00 -60.53
C ALA A 914 24.17 -8.40 -59.91
N SER A 915 24.40 -8.52 -58.59
CA SER A 915 24.23 -9.78 -57.85
C SER A 915 22.78 -10.29 -57.87
N ASN A 916 21.80 -9.41 -57.65
CA ASN A 916 20.38 -9.79 -57.64
C ASN A 916 19.91 -10.27 -59.02
N MET A 917 20.29 -9.55 -60.08
CA MET A 917 19.86 -9.85 -61.45
C MET A 917 20.71 -10.94 -62.13
N ARG A 918 21.88 -11.25 -61.55
CA ARG A 918 22.94 -12.08 -62.12
C ARG A 918 23.35 -11.62 -63.53
N ILE A 919 23.50 -10.31 -63.68
CA ILE A 919 23.95 -9.64 -64.91
C ILE A 919 25.03 -8.61 -64.51
N PRO A 920 26.20 -8.58 -65.17
CA PRO A 920 27.15 -7.50 -64.97
C PRO A 920 26.57 -6.17 -65.48
N VAL A 921 26.18 -5.28 -64.58
CA VAL A 921 25.46 -4.03 -64.91
C VAL A 921 26.15 -3.19 -66.00
N LEU A 922 27.49 -3.21 -66.08
CA LEU A 922 28.26 -2.48 -67.07
C LEU A 922 28.05 -2.98 -68.51
N CYS A 923 27.63 -4.24 -68.73
CA CYS A 923 27.38 -4.74 -70.09
C CYS A 923 26.19 -4.05 -70.77
N LEU A 924 25.34 -3.37 -70.00
CA LEU A 924 24.18 -2.64 -70.52
C LEU A 924 24.55 -1.26 -71.08
N PHE A 925 25.80 -0.81 -70.92
CA PHE A 925 26.25 0.55 -71.21
C PHE A 925 27.41 0.58 -72.22
N GLU A 926 27.44 -0.31 -73.21
CA GLU A 926 28.56 -0.44 -74.17
C GLU A 926 28.90 0.88 -74.90
N GLY A 927 27.91 1.75 -75.13
CA GLY A 927 28.08 3.09 -75.72
C GLY A 927 28.41 4.23 -74.74
N GLU A 928 28.33 3.99 -73.42
CA GLU A 928 28.49 5.01 -72.35
C GLU A 928 29.37 4.48 -71.20
N LEU A 929 30.26 3.54 -71.49
CA LEU A 929 30.93 2.70 -70.49
C LEU A 929 31.74 3.50 -69.46
N LYS A 930 32.44 4.54 -69.90
CA LYS A 930 33.30 5.35 -69.02
C LYS A 930 32.47 6.10 -67.98
N GLU A 931 31.39 6.73 -68.42
CA GLU A 931 30.49 7.52 -67.57
C GLU A 931 29.71 6.62 -66.61
N ALA A 932 29.30 5.44 -67.07
CA ALA A 932 28.70 4.40 -66.23
C ALA A 932 29.68 3.89 -65.17
N ALA A 933 30.92 3.57 -65.55
CA ALA A 933 31.93 3.07 -64.62
C ALA A 933 32.31 4.12 -63.55
N ASP A 934 32.49 5.38 -63.95
CA ASP A 934 32.78 6.48 -63.03
C ASP A 934 31.62 6.69 -62.06
N THR A 935 30.38 6.74 -62.55
CA THR A 935 29.16 6.88 -61.73
C THR A 935 28.98 5.72 -60.76
N PHE A 936 29.11 4.48 -61.24
CA PHE A 936 28.92 3.30 -60.41
C PHE A 936 30.05 3.12 -59.40
N SER A 937 31.26 3.61 -59.68
CA SER A 937 32.36 3.61 -58.70
C SER A 937 32.04 4.50 -57.49
N ILE A 938 31.39 5.64 -57.71
CA ILE A 938 30.94 6.57 -56.67
C ILE A 938 29.84 5.90 -55.83
N ILE A 939 28.84 5.29 -56.48
CA ILE A 939 27.69 4.67 -55.79
C ILE A 939 28.11 3.39 -55.03
N ASN A 940 29.02 2.59 -55.57
CA ASN A 940 29.52 1.37 -54.89
C ASN A 940 30.42 1.68 -53.68
N LYS A 941 31.02 2.87 -53.61
CA LYS A 941 31.94 3.29 -52.54
C LYS A 941 31.67 4.75 -52.11
N PRO A 942 30.50 5.02 -51.49
CA PRO A 942 30.09 6.37 -51.14
C PRO A 942 30.96 7.02 -50.05
N ASP A 943 31.72 6.23 -49.29
CA ASP A 943 32.59 6.70 -48.20
C ASP A 943 33.92 7.33 -48.68
N ASN A 944 34.24 7.23 -49.97
CA ASN A 944 35.46 7.83 -50.51
C ASN A 944 35.25 9.34 -50.75
N PRO A 945 36.25 10.20 -50.44
CA PRO A 945 36.14 11.63 -50.68
C PRO A 945 36.03 11.94 -52.18
N MET A 946 34.95 12.60 -52.58
CA MET A 946 34.66 12.97 -53.99
C MET A 946 34.48 14.48 -54.14
N ARG A 947 34.82 15.01 -55.31
CA ARG A 947 34.55 16.42 -55.65
C ARG A 947 33.09 16.59 -56.07
N ASN A 948 32.48 17.72 -55.72
CA ASN A 948 31.08 18.04 -56.09
C ASN A 948 30.83 17.94 -57.61
N GLU A 949 31.81 18.32 -58.44
CA GLU A 949 31.72 18.19 -59.90
C GLU A 949 31.56 16.74 -60.38
N GLN A 950 32.19 15.78 -59.69
CA GLN A 950 32.10 14.36 -60.02
C GLN A 950 30.72 13.80 -59.67
N ILE A 951 30.15 14.25 -58.54
CA ILE A 951 28.81 13.88 -58.09
C ILE A 951 27.75 14.47 -59.05
N ASP A 952 27.89 15.73 -59.47
CA ASP A 952 26.99 16.35 -60.43
C ASP A 952 27.02 15.67 -61.81
N SER A 953 28.21 15.22 -62.23
CA SER A 953 28.36 14.46 -63.48
C SER A 953 27.64 13.11 -63.38
N ALA A 954 27.76 12.43 -62.23
CA ALA A 954 27.09 11.16 -61.98
C ALA A 954 25.55 11.30 -61.93
N ILE A 955 25.04 12.38 -61.33
CA ILE A 955 23.59 12.66 -61.32
C ILE A 955 23.08 12.89 -62.74
N ARG A 956 23.78 13.73 -63.52
CA ARG A 956 23.42 13.99 -64.92
C ARG A 956 23.45 12.73 -65.78
N PHE A 957 24.38 11.81 -65.51
CA PHE A 957 24.42 10.53 -66.19
C PHE A 957 23.16 9.69 -65.91
N LEU A 958 22.76 9.55 -64.64
CA LEU A 958 21.55 8.80 -64.28
C LEU A 958 20.26 9.41 -64.86
N GLU A 959 20.22 10.73 -65.07
CA GLU A 959 19.05 11.42 -65.61
C GLU A 959 18.95 11.35 -67.14
N ASN A 960 20.07 11.37 -67.86
CA ASN A 960 20.09 11.57 -69.31
C ASN A 960 20.42 10.32 -70.13
N SER A 961 21.04 9.29 -69.53
CA SER A 961 21.40 8.07 -70.25
C SER A 961 20.16 7.31 -70.72
N GLN A 962 20.13 6.96 -72.00
CA GLN A 962 19.07 6.12 -72.58
C GLN A 962 19.15 4.68 -72.07
N ASN A 963 20.35 4.21 -71.72
CA ASN A 963 20.60 2.85 -71.24
C ASN A 963 20.17 2.65 -69.77
N VAL A 964 20.05 3.73 -68.98
CA VAL A 964 19.52 3.66 -67.61
C VAL A 964 18.08 3.17 -67.60
N LYS A 965 17.26 3.53 -68.60
CA LYS A 965 15.87 3.04 -68.71
C LYS A 965 15.81 1.52 -68.91
N THR A 966 16.81 0.95 -69.56
CA THR A 966 16.92 -0.50 -69.79
C THR A 966 17.01 -1.28 -68.47
N LEU A 967 17.51 -0.69 -67.38
CA LEU A 967 17.61 -1.34 -66.07
C LEU A 967 16.24 -1.80 -65.52
N SER A 968 15.15 -1.18 -65.98
CA SER A 968 13.78 -1.54 -65.61
C SER A 968 13.15 -2.63 -66.50
N ASP A 969 13.74 -2.94 -67.66
CA ASP A 969 13.28 -3.96 -68.60
C ASP A 969 14.16 -5.22 -68.48
N ILE A 970 13.71 -6.15 -67.63
CA ILE A 970 14.42 -7.40 -67.33
C ILE A 970 14.62 -8.26 -68.59
N ALA A 971 13.65 -8.28 -69.50
CA ALA A 971 13.74 -9.08 -70.72
C ALA A 971 14.83 -8.52 -71.64
N ARG A 972 14.87 -7.18 -71.79
CA ARG A 972 15.92 -6.52 -72.57
C ARG A 972 17.29 -6.67 -71.93
N CYS A 973 17.41 -6.56 -70.61
CA CYS A 973 18.67 -6.83 -69.89
C CYS A 973 19.19 -8.24 -70.14
N ASN A 974 18.31 -9.25 -70.14
CA ASN A 974 18.66 -10.64 -70.38
C ASN A 974 19.18 -10.88 -71.81
N GLU A 975 18.55 -10.25 -72.81
CA GLU A 975 19.01 -10.35 -74.20
C GLU A 975 20.39 -9.71 -74.40
N ILE A 976 20.60 -8.51 -73.87
CA ILE A 976 21.91 -7.83 -73.95
C ILE A 976 22.98 -8.66 -73.21
N PHE A 977 22.64 -9.22 -72.04
CA PHE A 977 23.54 -10.12 -71.32
C PHE A 977 23.90 -11.36 -72.13
N LYS A 978 22.92 -12.00 -72.79
CA LYS A 978 23.13 -13.17 -73.64
C LYS A 978 24.10 -12.82 -74.77
N GLU A 979 23.82 -11.78 -75.55
CA GLU A 979 24.68 -11.32 -76.64
C GLU A 979 26.11 -11.02 -76.14
N PHE A 980 26.22 -10.32 -75.01
CA PHE A 980 27.50 -9.99 -74.38
C PHE A 980 28.29 -11.25 -74.02
N ILE A 981 27.66 -12.24 -73.38
CA ILE A 981 28.39 -13.38 -72.80
C ILE A 981 28.62 -14.53 -73.79
N THR A 982 27.72 -14.74 -74.75
CA THR A 982 27.83 -15.86 -75.70
C THR A 982 28.65 -15.52 -76.93
N GLY A 983 28.80 -14.23 -77.26
CA GLY A 983 29.56 -13.77 -78.42
C GLY A 983 29.12 -14.47 -79.72
N GLU A 984 30.09 -15.00 -80.46
CA GLU A 984 29.87 -15.69 -81.75
C GLU A 984 28.98 -16.94 -81.65
N TYR A 985 28.84 -17.54 -80.46
CA TYR A 985 27.97 -18.70 -80.24
C TYR A 985 26.51 -18.33 -79.97
N GLY A 986 26.16 -17.04 -80.00
CA GLY A 986 24.84 -16.54 -79.56
C GLY A 986 23.65 -17.17 -80.28
N ILE A 987 23.79 -17.56 -81.55
CA ILE A 987 22.72 -18.21 -82.31
C ILE A 987 22.31 -19.57 -81.74
N LEU A 988 23.18 -20.23 -80.96
CA LEU A 988 22.91 -21.54 -80.36
C LEU A 988 22.12 -21.43 -79.05
N PHE A 989 22.06 -20.24 -78.45
CA PHE A 989 21.40 -20.00 -77.17
C PHE A 989 20.11 -19.20 -77.36
N THR A 990 19.01 -19.75 -76.87
CA THR A 990 17.67 -19.13 -76.88
C THR A 990 17.40 -18.44 -75.54
N GLY A 991 16.30 -17.69 -75.45
CA GLY A 991 15.88 -17.05 -74.20
C GLY A 991 15.70 -18.02 -73.02
N ALA A 992 15.34 -19.28 -73.29
CA ALA A 992 15.18 -20.32 -72.28
C ALA A 992 16.51 -20.75 -71.62
N ASP A 993 17.64 -20.51 -72.28
CA ASP A 993 18.97 -20.93 -71.80
C ASP A 993 19.62 -19.91 -70.86
N ILE A 994 19.11 -18.68 -70.83
CA ILE A 994 19.74 -17.55 -70.14
C ILE A 994 19.90 -17.81 -68.64
N ASN A 995 18.88 -18.39 -67.98
CA ASN A 995 18.95 -18.68 -66.55
C ASN A 995 19.99 -19.76 -66.23
N ASN A 996 20.07 -20.82 -67.04
CA ASN A 996 21.08 -21.86 -66.88
C ASN A 996 22.50 -21.30 -67.11
N LEU A 997 22.68 -20.44 -68.13
CA LEU A 997 23.93 -19.72 -68.35
C LEU A 997 24.33 -18.90 -67.12
N LYS A 998 23.42 -18.12 -66.55
CA LYS A 998 23.67 -17.35 -65.32
C LYS A 998 24.08 -18.24 -64.14
N ASP A 999 23.43 -19.39 -63.95
CA ASP A 999 23.75 -20.34 -62.89
C ASP A 999 25.16 -20.94 -63.04
N ILE A 1000 25.53 -21.35 -64.25
CA ILE A 1000 26.84 -21.95 -64.52
C ILE A 1000 27.96 -20.93 -64.35
N LEU A 1001 27.76 -19.71 -64.83
CA LEU A 1001 28.76 -18.64 -64.74
C LEU A 1001 28.95 -18.17 -63.29
N HIS A 1002 27.87 -18.07 -62.52
CA HIS A 1002 27.92 -17.72 -61.11
C HIS A 1002 28.64 -18.75 -60.23
N LYS A 1003 28.65 -20.03 -60.62
CA LYS A 1003 29.48 -21.04 -59.94
C LYS A 1003 30.98 -20.82 -60.15
N ARG A 1004 31.39 -20.13 -61.21
CA ARG A 1004 32.81 -19.87 -61.52
C ARG A 1004 33.32 -18.54 -60.97
N GLU A 1005 32.48 -17.51 -60.92
CA GLU A 1005 32.80 -16.21 -60.33
C GLU A 1005 31.58 -15.65 -59.60
N THR A 1006 31.68 -15.47 -58.29
CA THR A 1006 30.56 -15.03 -57.45
C THR A 1006 30.34 -13.53 -57.52
N ASN A 1007 31.36 -12.74 -57.84
CA ASN A 1007 31.20 -11.30 -58.00
C ASN A 1007 30.71 -10.96 -59.42
N VAL A 1008 29.37 -10.92 -59.57
CA VAL A 1008 28.70 -10.66 -60.84
C VAL A 1008 29.07 -9.31 -61.45
N TYR A 1009 29.28 -8.27 -60.63
CA TYR A 1009 29.68 -6.95 -61.12
C TYR A 1009 31.00 -7.02 -61.91
N ASN A 1010 31.93 -7.89 -61.49
CA ASN A 1010 33.23 -8.06 -62.12
C ASN A 1010 33.19 -8.89 -63.41
N TRP A 1011 32.09 -9.57 -63.74
CA TRP A 1011 31.99 -10.40 -64.95
C TRP A 1011 32.25 -9.63 -66.24
N TYR A 1012 31.95 -8.33 -66.25
CA TYR A 1012 32.26 -7.46 -67.38
C TYR A 1012 33.77 -7.46 -67.69
N TYR A 1013 34.59 -7.24 -66.67
CA TYR A 1013 36.05 -7.19 -66.79
C TYR A 1013 36.68 -8.58 -66.95
N SER A 1014 36.02 -9.62 -66.44
CA SER A 1014 36.51 -11.00 -66.48
C SER A 1014 35.89 -11.86 -67.58
N LYS A 1015 35.20 -11.26 -68.57
CA LYS A 1015 34.49 -11.96 -69.65
C LYS A 1015 35.30 -13.11 -70.27
N ALA A 1016 36.57 -12.87 -70.59
CA ALA A 1016 37.47 -13.85 -71.22
C ALA A 1016 37.62 -15.17 -70.42
N ARG A 1017 37.37 -15.15 -69.10
CA ARG A 1017 37.42 -16.36 -68.26
C ARG A 1017 36.24 -17.30 -68.53
N PHE A 1018 35.15 -16.79 -69.10
CA PHE A 1018 33.95 -17.56 -69.38
C PHE A 1018 33.98 -18.21 -70.77
N ASP A 1019 34.77 -17.68 -71.71
CA ASP A 1019 34.85 -18.16 -73.09
C ASP A 1019 35.05 -19.69 -73.23
N PRO A 1020 35.94 -20.36 -72.46
CA PRO A 1020 36.07 -21.82 -72.54
C PRO A 1020 34.79 -22.57 -72.14
N THR A 1021 34.08 -22.05 -71.13
CA THR A 1021 32.80 -22.60 -70.64
C THR A 1021 31.71 -22.45 -71.68
N ILE A 1022 31.61 -21.26 -72.28
CA ILE A 1022 30.62 -20.96 -73.30
C ILE A 1022 30.88 -21.81 -74.54
N LYS A 1023 32.15 -21.97 -74.95
CA LYS A 1023 32.53 -22.84 -76.06
C LYS A 1023 32.18 -24.30 -75.80
N GLU A 1024 32.41 -24.80 -74.60
CA GLU A 1024 32.04 -26.17 -74.19
C GLU A 1024 30.53 -26.39 -74.27
N LEU A 1025 29.74 -25.49 -73.68
CA LEU A 1025 28.27 -25.53 -73.70
C LEU A 1025 27.72 -25.40 -75.13
N ALA A 1026 28.29 -24.50 -75.93
CA ALA A 1026 27.91 -24.31 -77.33
C ALA A 1026 28.21 -25.56 -78.16
N SER A 1027 29.37 -26.20 -77.94
CA SER A 1027 29.77 -27.42 -78.65
C SER A 1027 28.86 -28.60 -78.30
N GLN A 1028 28.52 -28.75 -77.01
CA GLN A 1028 27.57 -29.76 -76.55
C GLN A 1028 26.19 -29.55 -77.19
N LYS A 1029 25.67 -28.33 -77.11
CA LYS A 1029 24.35 -28.00 -77.63
C LYS A 1029 24.25 -28.10 -79.15
N TYR A 1030 25.31 -27.70 -79.86
CA TYR A 1030 25.43 -27.91 -81.29
C TYR A 1030 25.37 -29.41 -81.64
N GLY A 1031 26.09 -30.25 -80.89
CA GLY A 1031 26.10 -31.70 -81.07
C GLY A 1031 24.73 -32.37 -80.83
N GLU A 1032 24.03 -31.96 -79.77
CA GLU A 1032 22.77 -32.57 -79.34
C GLU A 1032 21.56 -32.16 -80.20
N SER A 1033 21.48 -30.89 -80.63
CA SER A 1033 20.25 -30.33 -81.22
C SER A 1033 20.39 -29.84 -82.65
N TYR A 1034 21.57 -29.40 -83.09
CA TYR A 1034 21.73 -28.74 -84.40
C TYR A 1034 22.53 -29.57 -85.42
N CYS A 1035 23.36 -30.50 -84.96
CA CYS A 1035 24.21 -31.34 -85.82
C CYS A 1035 23.38 -32.16 -86.81
N GLY A 1036 22.27 -32.75 -86.36
CA GLY A 1036 21.36 -33.52 -87.22
C GLY A 1036 20.63 -32.67 -88.26
N GLU A 1037 20.17 -31.47 -87.89
CA GLU A 1037 19.52 -30.53 -88.81
C GLU A 1037 20.49 -30.04 -89.89
N ILE A 1038 21.73 -29.73 -89.50
CA ILE A 1038 22.78 -29.33 -90.45
C ILE A 1038 23.17 -30.49 -91.37
N PHE A 1039 23.22 -31.74 -90.89
CA PHE A 1039 23.44 -32.89 -91.76
C PHE A 1039 22.31 -33.08 -92.76
N GLN A 1040 21.04 -32.95 -92.37
CA GLN A 1040 19.93 -32.96 -93.34
C GLN A 1040 20.01 -31.80 -94.34
N ALA A 1041 20.40 -30.61 -93.89
CA ALA A 1041 20.61 -29.47 -94.78
C ALA A 1041 21.76 -29.71 -95.78
N ILE A 1042 22.81 -30.45 -95.38
CA ILE A 1042 23.89 -30.86 -96.27
C ILE A 1042 23.44 -31.97 -97.23
N ASP A 1043 22.73 -32.99 -96.75
CA ASP A 1043 22.28 -34.15 -97.53
C ASP A 1043 21.23 -33.77 -98.59
N SER A 1044 20.48 -32.70 -98.37
CA SER A 1044 19.49 -32.15 -99.31
C SER A 1044 20.12 -31.28 -100.41
N LEU A 1045 21.41 -30.98 -100.35
CA LEU A 1045 22.11 -30.21 -101.38
C LEU A 1045 22.55 -31.11 -102.54
N PRO A 1046 22.52 -30.60 -103.80
CA PRO A 1046 23.06 -31.34 -104.94
C PRO A 1046 24.56 -31.67 -104.74
N PRO A 1047 25.02 -32.88 -105.12
CA PRO A 1047 26.40 -33.31 -104.87
C PRO A 1047 27.48 -32.36 -105.39
N GLU A 1048 27.22 -31.65 -106.49
CA GLU A 1048 28.15 -30.66 -107.05
C GLU A 1048 28.25 -29.41 -106.18
N LYS A 1049 27.15 -28.93 -105.58
CA LYS A 1049 27.18 -27.80 -104.64
C LYS A 1049 27.87 -28.16 -103.33
N VAL A 1050 27.73 -29.40 -102.86
CA VAL A 1050 28.44 -29.87 -101.65
C VAL A 1050 29.94 -29.96 -101.90
N LYS A 1051 30.36 -30.46 -103.07
CA LYS A 1051 31.79 -30.50 -103.45
C LYS A 1051 32.38 -29.09 -103.56
N ASP A 1052 31.65 -28.15 -104.16
CA ASP A 1052 32.13 -26.79 -104.31
C ASP A 1052 32.20 -26.05 -102.97
N TYR A 1053 31.20 -26.25 -102.10
CA TYR A 1053 31.25 -25.77 -100.72
C TYR A 1053 32.42 -26.39 -99.93
N LEU A 1054 32.69 -27.69 -100.08
CA LEU A 1054 33.84 -28.33 -99.42
C LEU A 1054 35.18 -27.81 -99.95
N LYS A 1055 35.30 -27.53 -101.25
CA LYS A 1055 36.51 -26.91 -101.85
C LYS A 1055 36.70 -25.47 -101.35
N GLU A 1056 35.62 -24.70 -101.24
CA GLU A 1056 35.63 -23.36 -100.62
C GLU A 1056 36.06 -23.46 -99.15
N LEU A 1057 35.49 -24.38 -98.38
CA LEU A 1057 35.82 -24.62 -96.98
C LEU A 1057 37.29 -25.01 -96.78
N VAL A 1058 37.86 -25.82 -97.68
CA VAL A 1058 39.28 -26.21 -97.66
C VAL A 1058 40.19 -25.04 -98.02
N LYS A 1059 39.73 -24.09 -98.85
CA LYS A 1059 40.47 -22.85 -99.15
C LYS A 1059 40.40 -21.85 -98.01
N SER A 1060 39.26 -21.72 -97.34
CA SER A 1060 39.02 -20.74 -96.27
C SER A 1060 39.48 -21.22 -94.89
N ASP A 1061 39.43 -22.53 -94.62
CA ASP A 1061 39.89 -23.15 -93.37
C ASP A 1061 40.91 -24.28 -93.66
N PRO A 1062 42.21 -24.00 -93.52
CA PRO A 1062 43.29 -24.97 -93.74
C PRO A 1062 43.18 -26.23 -92.87
N LEU A 1063 42.55 -26.18 -91.69
CA LEU A 1063 42.42 -27.33 -90.79
C LEU A 1063 41.49 -28.40 -91.36
N VAL A 1064 40.47 -28.00 -92.12
CA VAL A 1064 39.58 -28.91 -92.86
C VAL A 1064 40.37 -29.64 -93.95
N GLY A 1065 41.19 -28.90 -94.71
CA GLY A 1065 42.10 -29.46 -95.71
C GLY A 1065 43.11 -30.45 -95.13
N ILE A 1066 43.75 -30.09 -94.01
CA ILE A 1066 44.69 -30.97 -93.28
C ILE A 1066 43.98 -32.24 -92.76
N SER A 1067 42.74 -32.13 -92.27
CA SER A 1067 41.96 -33.27 -91.79
C SER A 1067 41.57 -34.23 -92.91
N ILE A 1068 41.26 -33.70 -94.10
CA ILE A 1068 41.02 -34.50 -95.31
C ILE A 1068 42.34 -35.15 -95.78
N MET A 1069 43.46 -34.42 -95.81
CA MET A 1069 44.79 -34.95 -96.14
C MET A 1069 45.22 -36.10 -95.22
N LYS A 1070 44.97 -35.99 -93.91
CA LYS A 1070 45.28 -37.06 -92.94
C LYS A 1070 44.47 -38.34 -93.21
N ARG A 1071 43.23 -38.22 -93.69
CA ARG A 1071 42.36 -39.36 -94.02
C ARG A 1071 42.67 -39.96 -95.41
N THR A 1072 43.13 -39.16 -96.38
CA THR A 1072 43.48 -39.65 -97.73
C THR A 1072 44.91 -40.19 -97.83
N LYS A 1073 45.89 -39.66 -97.09
CA LYS A 1073 47.25 -40.24 -97.00
C LYS A 1073 47.32 -41.60 -96.27
N GLY A 1074 46.26 -42.00 -95.57
CA GLY A 1074 46.15 -43.29 -94.89
C GLY A 1074 45.58 -44.44 -95.74
N LYS A 1075 45.26 -44.23 -97.02
CA LYS A 1075 44.70 -45.26 -97.92
C LYS A 1075 45.35 -45.23 -99.32
N ALA A 1076 46.59 -45.71 -99.40
CA ALA A 1076 47.25 -46.31 -100.58
C ALA A 1076 48.60 -46.89 -100.09
N THR A 1077 48.92 -48.19 -100.04
CA THR A 1077 48.33 -49.55 -100.26
C THR A 1077 49.44 -50.52 -99.79
N PRO A 1078 49.24 -51.81 -99.42
CA PRO A 1078 48.03 -52.59 -99.14
C PRO A 1078 47.66 -52.66 -97.65
#